data_AF-A0A7W0QXT5-F1
#
_entry.id   AF-A0A7W0QXT5-F1
#
_cell.length_a   1.000
_cell.length_b   1.000
_cell.length_c   1.000
_cell.angle_alpha   90.00
_cell.angle_beta   90.00
_cell.angle_gamma   90.00
#
_symmetry.space_group_name_H-M   'P 1'
#
loop_
_entity.id
_entity.type
_entity.pdbx_description
1 polymer ?
#
loop_
_entity_poly.entity_id
_entity_poly.type
_entity_poly.pdbx_seq_one_letter_code
_entity_poly.pdbx_strand_id
1 'polypeptide(L)'
;MGSPRVEGDSVTYSQVKPDVDLTYRVGSDAVREALVLGSSAAERSFVLHIADPSGVLGEAVAEPDGGWRFTGSEASPVSLSIPPAVAFESDSAGMPRGAADAPGTVSAHLGVARAGDGWDVTKSVDPVWAAKATFPVTLDPTLFWSWGRPGWGTTGKGPTFTGYVCSSGCATTLTSYPYLYVGSGNGAALRSVIQYPYTSTDGTYGATVPANFNLPYRAKVHAADLSLQFLQCMSGPQPAAGSGALCPSTPAGSRQYLTVTPLTQEVSAGAPWSSVAAAMGPYTAFKASRSPNVSYAPADRFGTNTYWEKFPVTPIVQGWVGNPSGATARRPAEVGLKLYNEVPSTLAGSVLHGQTSATATSNPFLEVTWEYTTPGPPLSPAATPTGSTVSATWGTSATGTWASNYHASVINAQTGIAVRSWGGGQVNETTFADLPDGRYYLATWASNPGGLVSSMAASPVFTIGTATNLSGMGVEPWWSFDSTSVGPQADARVNVGNGNLVVQQTDTPPVQGHGQLGLGLSRTYNSQEPASIGVLGDGLGRGWTFNVSAAGDLGAPLSAGLVPSDLSALTSGNVTLVDRDGTRHQFTPKQTAAAVTLGVGDNSTFTLDLSNPNLVGSLLGSTNDALESMVGFLRSAPNGGLTGLNLANLKVCVTTSYKAPAGVHLGLWRFVGVGLSTPCDNVTPTSGPNSTAPIALGYATVRPDRVRQIYSVTGQLLSTFDKAGNELRYAYGFAGVAAYIGVVSAGQLTQVYEPKTPGCANPLSTSCRSFRFLYTPTGVVVTDPAGRVTSYTLDLWTSQLTQVSTKSASGEQLGTWNYTYQDLVSPPCGGNNGQLCTITNPTGKKTTVGYTGGKVTSLTEPYDAAEAGTPTAEQLTTTFAYTAGQTEVTQDGRATRYAGIDSAMRVADRYQGTPDQLAANQALTHTTQL
;
A
#
# COMPACT_ATOMS: atom_id res chain seq x y z
N MET A 1 -9.07 -2.50 -17.40
CA MET A 1 -9.94 -2.34 -16.23
C MET A 1 -9.66 -0.98 -15.62
N GLY A 2 -10.63 -0.08 -15.64
CA GLY A 2 -10.56 1.22 -14.98
C GLY A 2 -10.84 1.11 -13.48
N SER A 3 -10.65 2.22 -12.75
CA SER A 3 -11.09 2.34 -11.36
C SER A 3 -12.61 2.15 -11.25
N PRO A 4 -13.13 1.51 -10.18
CA PRO A 4 -14.57 1.34 -9.99
C PRO A 4 -15.29 2.69 -9.90
N ARG A 5 -16.38 2.84 -10.65
CA ARG A 5 -17.33 3.95 -10.58
C ARG A 5 -18.53 3.52 -9.74
N VAL A 6 -18.95 4.35 -8.78
CA VAL A 6 -19.98 4.00 -7.78
C VAL A 6 -21.18 4.92 -7.95
N GLU A 7 -22.35 4.35 -8.20
CA GLU A 7 -23.58 5.06 -8.54
C GLU A 7 -24.79 4.46 -7.80
N GLY A 8 -25.07 4.97 -6.60
CA GLY A 8 -26.26 4.62 -5.82
C GLY A 8 -26.23 3.20 -5.25
N ASP A 9 -26.94 2.28 -5.92
CA ASP A 9 -27.01 0.85 -5.60
C ASP A 9 -26.05 -0.01 -6.47
N SER A 10 -25.28 0.64 -7.34
CA SER A 10 -24.52 0.00 -8.42
C SER A 10 -23.03 0.38 -8.42
N VAL A 11 -22.18 -0.57 -8.83
CA VAL A 11 -20.72 -0.43 -8.97
C VAL A 11 -20.29 -0.94 -10.35
N THR A 12 -19.66 -0.07 -11.14
CA THR A 12 -19.26 -0.36 -12.52
C THR A 12 -17.74 -0.36 -12.66
N TYR A 13 -17.19 -1.45 -13.17
CA TYR A 13 -15.80 -1.61 -13.55
C TYR A 13 -15.69 -1.53 -15.08
N SER A 14 -15.16 -0.44 -15.61
CA SER A 14 -15.05 -0.26 -17.06
C SER A 14 -13.87 -1.03 -17.65
N GLN A 15 -14.05 -1.54 -18.87
CA GLN A 15 -13.04 -2.24 -19.66
C GLN A 15 -12.38 -3.39 -18.90
N VAL A 16 -13.17 -4.27 -18.28
CA VAL A 16 -12.65 -5.53 -17.68
C VAL A 16 -12.04 -6.44 -18.74
N LYS A 17 -12.60 -6.40 -19.95
CA LYS A 17 -12.03 -6.85 -21.23
C LYS A 17 -12.25 -5.73 -22.26
N PRO A 18 -11.59 -5.75 -23.43
CA PRO A 18 -11.87 -4.78 -24.49
C PRO A 18 -13.36 -4.80 -24.88
N ASP A 19 -13.98 -3.62 -24.92
CA ASP A 19 -15.42 -3.43 -25.14
C ASP A 19 -16.33 -4.21 -24.17
N VAL A 20 -15.87 -4.52 -22.94
CA VAL A 20 -16.70 -5.11 -21.88
C VAL A 20 -16.57 -4.34 -20.57
N ASP A 21 -17.68 -3.85 -20.07
CA ASP A 21 -17.82 -3.29 -18.72
C ASP A 21 -18.56 -4.29 -17.81
N LEU A 22 -18.23 -4.32 -16.51
CA LEU A 22 -18.83 -5.22 -15.51
C LEU A 22 -19.54 -4.38 -14.44
N THR A 23 -20.84 -4.60 -14.28
CA THR A 23 -21.68 -3.87 -13.32
C THR A 23 -22.27 -4.82 -12.28
N TYR A 24 -21.99 -4.55 -11.00
CA TYR A 24 -22.71 -5.16 -9.88
C TYR A 24 -23.78 -4.21 -9.37
N ARG A 25 -25.00 -4.71 -9.16
CA ARG A 25 -26.11 -3.93 -8.59
C ARG A 25 -26.79 -4.68 -7.45
N VAL A 26 -26.91 -4.00 -6.31
CA VAL A 26 -27.49 -4.55 -5.08
C VAL A 26 -29.01 -4.40 -5.09
N GLY A 27 -29.72 -5.52 -5.04
CA GLY A 27 -31.18 -5.58 -4.86
C GLY A 27 -31.58 -5.89 -3.41
N SER A 28 -32.89 -6.00 -3.20
CA SER A 28 -33.51 -6.48 -1.94
C SER A 28 -33.25 -7.97 -1.64
N ASP A 29 -33.00 -8.74 -2.70
CA ASP A 29 -33.19 -10.18 -2.80
C ASP A 29 -32.07 -10.89 -3.59
N ALA A 30 -31.20 -10.12 -4.26
CA ALA A 30 -30.12 -10.61 -5.11
C ALA A 30 -29.01 -9.57 -5.29
N VAL A 31 -27.82 -10.04 -5.69
CA VAL A 31 -26.83 -9.19 -6.37
C VAL A 31 -26.93 -9.49 -7.86
N ARG A 32 -27.31 -8.48 -8.64
CA ARG A 32 -27.31 -8.54 -10.09
C ARG A 32 -25.90 -8.32 -10.59
N GLU A 33 -25.46 -9.18 -11.49
CA GLU A 33 -24.19 -9.03 -12.19
C GLU A 33 -24.49 -8.94 -13.69
N ALA A 34 -24.08 -7.83 -14.29
CA ALA A 34 -24.31 -7.52 -15.69
C ALA A 34 -22.97 -7.30 -16.40
N LEU A 35 -22.67 -8.16 -17.37
CA LEU A 35 -21.57 -7.97 -18.31
C LEU A 35 -22.11 -7.22 -19.53
N VAL A 36 -21.69 -5.96 -19.70
CA VAL A 36 -22.16 -5.07 -20.76
C VAL A 36 -21.14 -5.08 -21.89
N LEU A 37 -21.47 -5.78 -22.97
CA LEU A 37 -20.70 -5.83 -24.21
C LEU A 37 -21.02 -4.58 -25.02
N GLY A 38 -20.04 -3.70 -25.21
CA GLY A 38 -20.19 -2.42 -25.92
C GLY A 38 -20.18 -2.55 -27.45
N SER A 39 -19.63 -3.63 -28.01
CA SER A 39 -19.53 -3.85 -29.45
C SER A 39 -19.64 -5.32 -29.83
N SER A 40 -19.88 -5.59 -31.12
CA SER A 40 -19.89 -6.95 -31.66
C SER A 40 -18.51 -7.63 -31.67
N ALA A 41 -17.43 -6.89 -31.42
CA ALA A 41 -16.07 -7.40 -31.25
C ALA A 41 -15.73 -7.77 -29.79
N ALA A 42 -16.60 -7.41 -28.83
CA ALA A 42 -16.44 -7.75 -27.43
C ALA A 42 -16.39 -9.28 -27.19
N GLU A 43 -15.68 -9.68 -26.14
CA GLU A 43 -15.62 -11.07 -25.70
C GLU A 43 -17.01 -11.57 -25.30
N ARG A 44 -17.36 -12.82 -25.64
CA ARG A 44 -18.73 -13.36 -25.50
C ARG A 44 -18.82 -14.59 -24.60
N SER A 45 -17.73 -14.95 -23.93
CA SER A 45 -17.66 -16.09 -23.01
C SER A 45 -16.80 -15.70 -21.83
N PHE A 46 -17.30 -15.89 -20.62
CA PHE A 46 -16.69 -15.43 -19.39
C PHE A 46 -16.74 -16.55 -18.36
N VAL A 47 -15.66 -16.72 -17.59
CA VAL A 47 -15.60 -17.64 -16.46
C VAL A 47 -15.48 -16.81 -15.19
N LEU A 48 -16.35 -17.08 -14.22
CA LEU A 48 -16.42 -16.39 -12.93
C LEU A 48 -16.28 -17.42 -11.82
N HIS A 49 -15.38 -17.20 -10.89
CA HIS A 49 -15.10 -18.14 -9.82
C HIS A 49 -15.91 -17.81 -8.55
N ILE A 50 -16.73 -18.76 -8.09
CA ILE A 50 -17.38 -18.73 -6.78
C ILE A 50 -16.55 -19.59 -5.83
N ALA A 51 -15.77 -18.94 -4.96
CA ALA A 51 -15.00 -19.63 -3.93
C ALA A 51 -15.93 -20.20 -2.86
N ASP A 52 -15.76 -21.49 -2.54
CA ASP A 52 -16.41 -22.20 -1.42
C ASP A 52 -15.37 -23.13 -0.75
N PRO A 53 -14.33 -22.56 -0.11
CA PRO A 53 -13.24 -23.33 0.50
C PRO A 53 -13.72 -24.25 1.65
N SER A 54 -14.97 -24.05 2.08
CA SER A 54 -15.69 -24.83 3.09
C SER A 54 -16.55 -25.98 2.54
N GLY A 55 -16.83 -26.03 1.23
CA GLY A 55 -17.74 -27.01 0.61
C GLY A 55 -19.21 -26.87 1.02
N VAL A 56 -19.62 -25.69 1.49
CA VAL A 56 -20.94 -25.40 2.08
C VAL A 56 -22.04 -25.26 1.02
N LEU A 57 -21.69 -24.96 -0.22
CA LEU A 57 -22.63 -24.98 -1.35
C LEU A 57 -22.97 -26.43 -1.80
N GLY A 58 -22.21 -27.44 -1.37
CA GLY A 58 -22.40 -28.81 -1.81
C GLY A 58 -22.25 -28.95 -3.33
N GLU A 59 -23.01 -29.86 -3.95
CA GLU A 59 -23.01 -30.09 -5.40
C GLU A 59 -23.87 -29.07 -6.16
N ALA A 60 -23.42 -28.65 -7.34
CA ALA A 60 -24.21 -27.90 -8.31
C ALA A 60 -25.09 -28.83 -9.18
N VAL A 61 -26.40 -28.62 -9.16
CA VAL A 61 -27.40 -29.40 -9.92
C VAL A 61 -28.04 -28.50 -10.97
N ALA A 62 -27.99 -28.91 -12.24
CA ALA A 62 -28.69 -28.22 -13.32
C ALA A 62 -30.21 -28.39 -13.19
N GLU A 63 -30.95 -27.30 -13.35
CA GLU A 63 -32.41 -27.27 -13.27
C GLU A 63 -33.06 -27.33 -14.68
N PRO A 64 -34.32 -27.80 -14.81
CA PRO A 64 -34.97 -28.00 -16.12
C PRO A 64 -35.20 -26.74 -16.97
N ASP A 65 -34.98 -25.54 -16.42
CA ASP A 65 -35.07 -24.26 -17.12
C ASP A 65 -33.72 -23.80 -17.73
N GLY A 66 -32.61 -24.49 -17.42
CA GLY A 66 -31.25 -24.09 -17.78
C GLY A 66 -30.49 -23.35 -16.68
N GLY A 67 -31.10 -23.17 -15.51
CA GLY A 67 -30.44 -22.67 -14.31
C GLY A 67 -29.63 -23.76 -13.58
N TRP A 68 -29.04 -23.38 -12.46
CA TRP A 68 -28.30 -24.27 -11.56
C TRP A 68 -28.64 -23.95 -10.10
N ARG A 69 -28.81 -24.98 -9.29
CA ARG A 69 -29.04 -24.88 -7.84
C ARG A 69 -27.97 -25.65 -7.08
N PHE A 70 -27.45 -25.02 -6.03
CA PHE A 70 -26.52 -25.65 -5.11
C PHE A 70 -27.30 -26.47 -4.06
N THR A 71 -26.83 -27.69 -3.77
CA THR A 71 -27.54 -28.63 -2.87
C THR A 71 -27.27 -28.36 -1.39
N GLY A 72 -26.18 -27.67 -1.08
CA GLY A 72 -25.86 -27.16 0.25
C GLY A 72 -26.65 -25.91 0.65
N SER A 73 -26.47 -25.49 1.89
CA SER A 73 -27.19 -24.37 2.50
C SER A 73 -26.28 -23.67 3.51
N GLU A 74 -25.97 -22.40 3.23
CA GLU A 74 -25.07 -21.57 4.04
C GLU A 74 -25.56 -21.40 5.48
N ALA A 75 -26.87 -21.19 5.62
CA ALA A 75 -27.61 -21.38 6.85
C ALA A 75 -29.06 -21.74 6.50
N SER A 76 -29.58 -22.88 6.96
CA SER A 76 -30.95 -23.30 6.68
C SER A 76 -31.95 -22.21 7.14
N PRO A 77 -32.79 -21.64 6.24
CA PRO A 77 -33.27 -22.19 4.97
C PRO A 77 -32.70 -21.55 3.68
N VAL A 78 -31.57 -20.85 3.73
CA VAL A 78 -30.98 -20.13 2.58
C VAL A 78 -30.24 -21.10 1.65
N SER A 79 -30.53 -21.03 0.35
CA SER A 79 -29.84 -21.80 -0.70
C SER A 79 -29.47 -20.90 -1.89
N LEU A 80 -28.31 -21.15 -2.50
CA LEU A 80 -27.85 -20.41 -3.66
C LEU A 80 -28.37 -21.04 -4.97
N SER A 81 -28.80 -20.19 -5.89
CA SER A 81 -29.22 -20.58 -7.23
C SER A 81 -28.75 -19.55 -8.26
N ILE A 82 -28.34 -20.03 -9.42
CA ILE A 82 -28.04 -19.23 -10.61
C ILE A 82 -29.17 -19.49 -11.61
N PRO A 83 -29.96 -18.49 -12.00
CA PRO A 83 -31.00 -18.65 -13.01
C PRO A 83 -30.35 -18.92 -14.39
N PRO A 84 -31.11 -19.36 -15.40
CA PRO A 84 -30.60 -19.46 -16.77
C PRO A 84 -29.91 -18.16 -17.21
N ALA A 85 -28.78 -18.26 -17.91
CA ALA A 85 -28.17 -17.09 -18.50
C ALA A 85 -29.06 -16.53 -19.61
N VAL A 86 -29.23 -15.21 -19.61
CA VAL A 86 -30.02 -14.46 -20.58
C VAL A 86 -29.15 -13.33 -21.13
N ALA A 87 -29.25 -13.08 -22.44
CA ALA A 87 -28.69 -11.88 -23.06
C ALA A 87 -29.81 -11.00 -23.64
N PHE A 88 -29.66 -9.69 -23.53
CA PHE A 88 -30.61 -8.73 -24.08
C PHE A 88 -29.92 -7.49 -24.63
N GLU A 89 -30.53 -6.88 -25.65
CA GLU A 89 -30.16 -5.52 -26.07
C GLU A 89 -30.51 -4.54 -24.94
N SER A 90 -29.61 -3.64 -24.58
CA SER A 90 -29.89 -2.55 -23.64
C SER A 90 -30.20 -1.26 -24.40
N ASP A 91 -31.25 -0.55 -23.97
CA ASP A 91 -31.47 0.83 -24.44
C ASP A 91 -30.48 1.82 -23.76
N SER A 92 -30.56 3.09 -24.14
CA SER A 92 -29.70 4.15 -23.58
C SER A 92 -29.95 4.49 -22.10
N ALA A 93 -30.92 3.84 -21.45
CA ALA A 93 -31.16 3.89 -20.01
C ALA A 93 -30.76 2.56 -19.31
N GLY A 94 -30.15 1.62 -20.04
CA GLY A 94 -29.77 0.30 -19.54
C GLY A 94 -30.91 -0.70 -19.44
N MET A 95 -32.12 -0.35 -19.90
CA MET A 95 -33.31 -1.21 -19.78
C MET A 95 -33.34 -2.28 -20.87
N PRO A 96 -33.84 -3.50 -20.59
CA PRO A 96 -33.96 -4.56 -21.59
C PRO A 96 -34.89 -4.15 -22.74
N ARG A 97 -34.38 -4.25 -23.97
CA ARG A 97 -35.10 -3.86 -25.19
C ARG A 97 -35.60 -5.10 -25.93
N GLY A 98 -36.90 -5.36 -25.80
CA GLY A 98 -37.54 -6.58 -26.30
C GLY A 98 -37.73 -7.63 -25.20
N ALA A 99 -38.54 -8.65 -25.48
CA ALA A 99 -38.62 -9.84 -24.62
C ALA A 99 -37.33 -10.64 -24.81
N ALA A 100 -36.56 -10.82 -23.73
CA ALA A 100 -35.18 -11.32 -23.82
C ALA A 100 -35.08 -12.71 -24.49
N ASP A 101 -36.10 -13.56 -24.30
CA ASP A 101 -36.36 -14.70 -25.16
C ASP A 101 -37.80 -14.71 -25.66
N ALA A 102 -37.98 -14.97 -26.95
CA ALA A 102 -39.25 -15.46 -27.47
C ALA A 102 -39.32 -16.97 -27.15
N PRO A 103 -40.50 -17.57 -26.90
CA PRO A 103 -40.58 -18.99 -26.53
C PRO A 103 -39.92 -19.91 -27.58
N GLY A 104 -38.73 -20.44 -27.25
CA GLY A 104 -37.91 -21.28 -28.13
C GLY A 104 -36.64 -20.62 -28.70
N THR A 105 -36.33 -19.36 -28.36
CA THR A 105 -34.96 -18.81 -28.53
C THR A 105 -34.11 -19.08 -27.28
N VAL A 106 -32.79 -19.15 -27.49
CA VAL A 106 -31.79 -19.14 -26.42
C VAL A 106 -30.87 -17.96 -26.69
N SER A 107 -30.89 -16.96 -25.80
CA SER A 107 -30.08 -15.76 -25.89
C SER A 107 -28.67 -15.92 -25.32
N ALA A 108 -28.50 -16.79 -24.30
CA ALA A 108 -27.22 -17.10 -23.67
C ALA A 108 -27.18 -18.52 -23.09
N HIS A 109 -25.98 -18.98 -22.73
CA HIS A 109 -25.68 -20.31 -22.20
C HIS A 109 -25.00 -20.21 -20.82
N LEU A 110 -25.29 -21.18 -19.94
CA LEU A 110 -24.78 -21.25 -18.57
C LEU A 110 -24.25 -22.65 -18.25
N GLY A 111 -22.96 -22.74 -17.93
CA GLY A 111 -22.34 -23.95 -17.36
C GLY A 111 -21.77 -23.68 -15.97
N VAL A 112 -21.85 -24.65 -15.08
CA VAL A 112 -21.21 -24.62 -13.76
C VAL A 112 -20.34 -25.87 -13.62
N ALA A 113 -19.08 -25.70 -13.25
CA ALA A 113 -18.11 -26.78 -13.08
C ALA A 113 -17.32 -26.61 -11.78
N ARG A 114 -16.92 -27.72 -11.13
CA ARG A 114 -16.14 -27.66 -9.89
C ARG A 114 -14.68 -27.36 -10.19
N ALA A 115 -14.10 -26.35 -9.55
CA ALA A 115 -12.75 -25.88 -9.82
C ALA A 115 -12.07 -25.41 -8.53
N GLY A 116 -10.81 -25.82 -8.30
CA GLY A 116 -10.02 -25.36 -7.15
C GLY A 116 -10.74 -25.51 -5.80
N ASP A 117 -10.87 -24.39 -5.09
CA ASP A 117 -11.60 -24.24 -3.83
C ASP A 117 -13.08 -23.83 -4.01
N GLY A 118 -13.69 -24.09 -5.16
CA GLY A 118 -15.08 -23.69 -5.42
C GLY A 118 -15.64 -24.12 -6.78
N TRP A 119 -16.31 -23.19 -7.46
CA TRP A 119 -17.10 -23.42 -8.67
C TRP A 119 -16.85 -22.36 -9.74
N ASP A 120 -16.47 -22.80 -10.93
CA ASP A 120 -16.34 -21.96 -12.12
C ASP A 120 -17.68 -21.89 -12.86
N VAL A 121 -18.24 -20.69 -12.93
CA VAL A 121 -19.47 -20.36 -13.65
C VAL A 121 -19.11 -19.80 -15.02
N THR A 122 -19.34 -20.58 -16.07
CA THR A 122 -19.14 -20.16 -17.45
C THR A 122 -20.43 -19.57 -18.02
N LYS A 123 -20.41 -18.29 -18.38
CA LYS A 123 -21.50 -17.55 -19.02
C LYS A 123 -21.11 -17.22 -20.45
N SER A 124 -21.97 -17.46 -21.44
CA SER A 124 -21.69 -17.02 -22.82
C SER A 124 -22.94 -16.57 -23.58
N VAL A 125 -22.78 -15.62 -24.50
CA VAL A 125 -23.87 -15.15 -25.37
C VAL A 125 -24.02 -16.11 -26.55
N ASP A 126 -25.25 -16.51 -26.88
CA ASP A 126 -25.50 -17.40 -28.02
C ASP A 126 -25.07 -16.74 -29.35
N PRO A 127 -24.26 -17.41 -30.20
CA PRO A 127 -23.74 -16.80 -31.42
C PRO A 127 -24.79 -16.57 -32.51
N VAL A 128 -25.90 -17.31 -32.53
CA VAL A 128 -27.00 -17.19 -33.51
C VAL A 128 -27.96 -16.07 -33.12
N TRP A 129 -28.14 -15.85 -31.81
CA TRP A 129 -28.81 -14.67 -31.25
C TRP A 129 -27.95 -13.41 -31.42
N ALA A 130 -26.69 -13.44 -30.99
CA ALA A 130 -25.76 -12.30 -31.04
C ALA A 130 -25.48 -11.78 -32.45
N ALA A 131 -25.59 -12.63 -33.48
CA ALA A 131 -25.49 -12.23 -34.89
C ALA A 131 -26.63 -11.30 -35.36
N LYS A 132 -27.67 -11.11 -34.56
CA LYS A 132 -28.84 -10.25 -34.85
C LYS A 132 -29.04 -9.13 -33.84
N ALA A 133 -28.26 -9.12 -32.75
CA ALA A 133 -28.43 -8.21 -31.63
C ALA A 133 -27.78 -6.84 -31.88
N THR A 134 -28.48 -5.79 -31.45
CA THR A 134 -28.00 -4.40 -31.39
C THR A 134 -27.19 -4.21 -30.11
N PHE A 135 -25.98 -3.64 -30.23
CA PHE A 135 -25.12 -3.36 -29.08
C PHE A 135 -25.43 -1.95 -28.51
N PRO A 136 -25.33 -1.74 -27.17
CA PRO A 136 -24.78 -2.66 -26.18
C PRO A 136 -25.68 -3.85 -25.84
N VAL A 137 -25.05 -5.01 -25.64
CA VAL A 137 -25.70 -6.25 -25.19
C VAL A 137 -25.32 -6.49 -23.72
N THR A 138 -26.32 -6.72 -22.87
CA THR A 138 -26.10 -7.13 -21.48
C THR A 138 -26.28 -8.64 -21.34
N LEU A 139 -25.32 -9.29 -20.68
CA LEU A 139 -25.37 -10.70 -20.28
C LEU A 139 -25.58 -10.78 -18.75
N ASP A 140 -26.71 -11.37 -18.35
CA ASP A 140 -27.19 -11.52 -16.96
C ASP A 140 -27.52 -13.01 -16.73
N PRO A 141 -26.79 -13.71 -15.83
CA PRO A 141 -27.53 -14.24 -14.70
C PRO A 141 -27.00 -13.75 -13.34
N THR A 142 -27.92 -13.07 -12.68
CA THR A 142 -27.99 -12.59 -11.30
C THR A 142 -27.93 -13.75 -10.30
N LEU A 143 -27.10 -13.65 -9.25
CA LEU A 143 -27.07 -14.65 -8.18
C LEU A 143 -28.32 -14.48 -7.28
N PHE A 144 -29.11 -15.54 -7.14
CA PHE A 144 -30.33 -15.54 -6.32
C PHE A 144 -30.16 -16.40 -5.06
N TRP A 145 -30.47 -15.83 -3.90
CA TRP A 145 -30.52 -16.52 -2.61
C TRP A 145 -31.97 -16.87 -2.26
N SER A 146 -32.36 -18.13 -2.50
CA SER A 146 -33.73 -18.59 -2.26
C SER A 146 -33.96 -19.00 -0.80
N TRP A 147 -35.10 -18.58 -0.23
CA TRP A 147 -35.52 -18.94 1.13
C TRP A 147 -36.41 -20.20 1.10
N GLY A 148 -35.75 -21.36 1.11
CA GLY A 148 -36.41 -22.66 0.97
C GLY A 148 -37.06 -23.16 2.26
N ARG A 149 -38.32 -22.80 2.53
CA ARG A 149 -39.18 -23.67 3.35
C ARG A 149 -39.39 -24.98 2.57
N PRO A 150 -38.92 -26.15 3.04
CA PRO A 150 -39.02 -27.37 2.25
C PRO A 150 -40.51 -27.78 2.13
N GLY A 151 -41.04 -27.84 0.90
CA GLY A 151 -42.36 -28.42 0.63
C GLY A 151 -43.31 -27.68 -0.32
N TRP A 152 -42.97 -26.49 -0.85
CA TRP A 152 -43.83 -25.78 -1.81
C TRP A 152 -43.13 -25.56 -3.15
N GLY A 153 -43.52 -26.32 -4.17
CA GLY A 153 -43.04 -26.16 -5.54
C GLY A 153 -43.79 -25.07 -6.28
N THR A 154 -43.07 -24.06 -6.80
CA THR A 154 -43.60 -23.04 -7.70
C THR A 154 -43.30 -23.41 -9.15
N THR A 155 -44.17 -24.21 -9.77
CA THR A 155 -44.02 -24.60 -11.18
C THR A 155 -44.33 -23.45 -12.14
N GLY A 156 -43.27 -22.89 -12.74
CA GLY A 156 -43.33 -22.14 -13.99
C GLY A 156 -43.59 -20.63 -13.87
N LYS A 157 -42.81 -19.87 -14.65
CA LYS A 157 -42.70 -18.40 -14.71
C LYS A 157 -42.03 -17.78 -13.48
N GLY A 158 -40.99 -16.98 -13.74
CA GLY A 158 -40.17 -16.34 -12.71
C GLY A 158 -40.96 -15.36 -11.84
N PRO A 159 -40.52 -15.13 -10.58
CA PRO A 159 -41.28 -14.36 -9.60
C PRO A 159 -41.26 -12.86 -9.91
N THR A 160 -42.31 -12.36 -10.54
CA THR A 160 -42.61 -10.92 -10.57
C THR A 160 -43.05 -10.44 -9.18
N PHE A 161 -42.09 -10.15 -8.30
CA PHE A 161 -42.35 -9.51 -7.01
C PHE A 161 -42.74 -8.04 -7.20
N THR A 162 -44.03 -7.80 -7.43
CA THR A 162 -44.59 -6.45 -7.42
C THR A 162 -44.65 -5.90 -5.98
N GLY A 163 -43.78 -4.93 -5.68
CA GLY A 163 -44.11 -3.91 -4.67
C GLY A 163 -43.50 -4.03 -3.28
N TYR A 164 -42.18 -4.27 -3.16
CA TYR A 164 -41.40 -3.71 -2.05
C TYR A 164 -40.10 -3.07 -2.57
N VAL A 165 -40.24 -1.85 -3.11
CA VAL A 165 -39.10 -1.01 -3.49
C VAL A 165 -38.30 -0.65 -2.23
N CYS A 166 -36.98 -0.62 -2.33
CA CYS A 166 -36.08 -0.15 -1.27
C CYS A 166 -36.23 1.37 -1.08
N SER A 167 -37.31 1.79 -0.40
CA SER A 167 -37.81 3.18 -0.37
C SER A 167 -36.89 4.17 0.33
N SER A 168 -35.93 3.69 1.12
CA SER A 168 -34.82 4.48 1.66
C SER A 168 -33.64 3.58 2.04
N GLY A 169 -32.48 3.74 1.40
CA GLY A 169 -31.19 3.32 1.98
C GLY A 169 -30.43 2.15 1.34
N CYS A 170 -30.85 1.61 0.19
CA CYS A 170 -29.97 0.71 -0.59
C CYS A 170 -28.81 1.53 -1.19
N ALA A 171 -27.62 1.48 -0.58
CA ALA A 171 -26.47 2.31 -0.93
C ALA A 171 -25.15 1.54 -0.86
N THR A 172 -24.32 1.62 -1.91
CA THR A 172 -23.02 0.94 -2.00
C THR A 172 -21.91 1.76 -1.33
N THR A 173 -21.78 1.65 0.00
CA THR A 173 -20.81 2.41 0.82
C THR A 173 -19.37 1.87 0.74
N LEU A 174 -18.77 1.88 -0.45
CA LEU A 174 -17.39 1.43 -0.71
C LEU A 174 -16.29 2.31 -0.08
N THR A 175 -16.64 3.39 0.63
CA THR A 175 -15.69 4.36 1.21
C THR A 175 -14.98 3.89 2.47
N SER A 176 -15.30 2.71 3.02
CA SER A 176 -14.71 2.23 4.29
C SER A 176 -14.60 0.71 4.46
N TYR A 177 -15.36 -0.09 3.71
CA TYR A 177 -15.32 -1.56 3.80
C TYR A 177 -15.49 -2.23 2.42
N PRO A 178 -14.86 -3.39 2.17
CA PRO A 178 -14.84 -4.07 0.87
C PRO A 178 -16.02 -5.04 0.67
N TYR A 179 -17.22 -4.65 1.10
CA TYR A 179 -18.40 -5.50 1.13
C TYR A 179 -19.55 -4.95 0.29
N LEU A 180 -20.27 -5.84 -0.41
CA LEU A 180 -21.62 -5.59 -0.92
C LEU A 180 -22.61 -6.47 -0.16
N TYR A 181 -23.64 -5.87 0.42
CA TYR A 181 -24.63 -6.52 1.29
C TYR A 181 -26.01 -6.58 0.63
N VAL A 182 -26.69 -7.73 0.69
CA VAL A 182 -28.09 -7.88 0.23
C VAL A 182 -29.07 -7.82 1.40
N GLY A 183 -30.15 -7.04 1.24
CA GLY A 183 -31.28 -6.94 2.18
C GLY A 183 -31.60 -5.50 2.63
N SER A 184 -32.71 -5.33 3.34
CA SER A 184 -33.16 -4.02 3.87
C SER A 184 -33.00 -3.92 5.39
N GLY A 185 -32.53 -2.76 5.87
CA GLY A 185 -32.29 -2.51 7.28
C GLY A 185 -33.58 -2.26 8.07
N ASN A 186 -34.08 -3.27 8.78
CA ASN A 186 -35.12 -3.14 9.82
C ASN A 186 -35.06 -4.28 10.85
N GLY A 187 -33.88 -4.51 11.45
CA GLY A 187 -33.72 -5.45 12.57
C GLY A 187 -33.76 -6.95 12.22
N ALA A 188 -33.51 -7.31 10.96
CA ALA A 188 -33.32 -8.69 10.50
C ALA A 188 -31.95 -8.85 9.82
N ALA A 189 -31.41 -10.07 9.83
CA ALA A 189 -30.03 -10.37 9.43
C ALA A 189 -29.70 -9.96 7.97
N LEU A 190 -28.43 -9.57 7.78
CA LEU A 190 -27.78 -9.40 6.47
C LEU A 190 -27.84 -10.74 5.71
N ARG A 191 -28.21 -10.75 4.43
CA ARG A 191 -28.64 -11.99 3.75
C ARG A 191 -27.62 -12.63 2.81
N SER A 192 -26.63 -11.87 2.38
CA SER A 192 -25.39 -12.37 1.80
C SER A 192 -24.34 -11.26 1.84
N VAL A 193 -23.07 -11.65 1.71
CA VAL A 193 -21.91 -10.74 1.69
C VAL A 193 -21.04 -11.12 0.50
N ILE A 194 -20.95 -10.28 -0.53
CA ILE A 194 -19.82 -10.36 -1.46
C ILE A 194 -18.65 -9.66 -0.78
N GLN A 195 -17.75 -10.46 -0.22
CA GLN A 195 -16.52 -10.01 0.43
C GLN A 195 -15.37 -10.02 -0.57
N TYR A 196 -14.86 -8.85 -0.93
CA TYR A 196 -13.47 -8.75 -1.35
C TYR A 196 -12.61 -8.77 -0.06
N PRO A 197 -11.48 -9.50 0.00
CA PRO A 197 -11.01 -10.11 1.25
C PRO A 197 -10.40 -9.16 2.30
N TYR A 198 -11.24 -8.60 3.18
CA TYR A 198 -10.94 -8.24 4.58
C TYR A 198 -12.14 -8.60 5.48
N THR A 199 -11.93 -8.91 6.77
CA THR A 199 -12.77 -9.83 7.56
C THR A 199 -13.54 -9.25 8.77
N SER A 200 -14.79 -9.71 9.04
CA SER A 200 -15.47 -9.96 10.35
C SER A 200 -17.01 -9.68 10.35
N THR A 201 -17.75 -10.18 11.38
CA THR A 201 -19.23 -10.38 11.46
C THR A 201 -19.95 -9.37 12.41
N ASP A 202 -21.20 -9.46 12.94
CA ASP A 202 -22.13 -10.57 13.25
C ASP A 202 -23.60 -10.10 13.57
N GLY A 203 -24.54 -11.02 13.88
CA GLY A 203 -25.92 -10.77 14.39
C GLY A 203 -27.05 -10.88 13.34
N THR A 204 -28.37 -10.85 13.64
CA THR A 204 -29.21 -10.58 14.86
C THR A 204 -30.62 -11.27 14.66
N TYR A 205 -31.72 -11.17 15.43
CA TYR A 205 -32.22 -10.32 16.55
C TYR A 205 -33.48 -10.96 17.23
N GLY A 206 -34.13 -10.28 18.20
CA GLY A 206 -35.42 -10.65 18.84
C GLY A 206 -35.79 -9.73 20.04
N ALA A 207 -36.99 -9.87 20.64
CA ALA A 207 -37.61 -8.82 21.47
C ALA A 207 -37.27 -8.83 22.99
N THR A 208 -36.02 -8.53 23.36
CA THR A 208 -35.78 -7.74 24.60
C THR A 208 -36.15 -6.27 24.31
N VAL A 209 -36.17 -5.39 25.31
CA VAL A 209 -35.79 -3.98 25.08
C VAL A 209 -34.27 -3.94 25.22
N PRO A 210 -33.48 -3.99 24.12
CA PRO A 210 -32.03 -4.15 24.18
C PRO A 210 -31.41 -2.76 24.38
N ALA A 211 -31.69 -2.17 25.54
CA ALA A 211 -31.10 -0.94 26.00
C ALA A 211 -29.64 -1.19 26.42
N ASN A 212 -28.81 -1.52 25.42
CA ASN A 212 -27.36 -1.77 25.54
C ASN A 212 -26.60 -0.47 25.84
N PHE A 213 -26.94 0.12 26.98
CA PHE A 213 -26.19 1.19 27.60
C PHE A 213 -24.86 0.63 28.11
N ASN A 214 -23.89 0.57 27.20
CA ASN A 214 -22.46 0.51 27.52
C ASN A 214 -22.03 1.82 28.18
N LEU A 215 -22.57 2.10 29.37
CA LEU A 215 -22.00 3.04 30.32
C LEU A 215 -20.63 2.47 30.69
N PRO A 216 -19.52 3.17 30.37
CA PRO A 216 -18.20 2.66 30.70
C PRO A 216 -18.07 2.43 32.21
N TYR A 217 -17.31 1.42 32.60
CA TYR A 217 -17.10 1.09 34.01
C TYR A 217 -16.63 2.33 34.79
N ARG A 218 -17.37 2.68 35.85
CA ARG A 218 -17.23 3.91 36.67
C ARG A 218 -17.66 5.23 36.02
N ALA A 219 -18.45 5.22 34.95
CA ALA A 219 -19.15 6.42 34.49
C ALA A 219 -20.07 6.98 35.59
N LYS A 220 -20.08 8.31 35.73
CA LYS A 220 -20.97 9.01 36.66
C LYS A 220 -22.26 9.37 35.94
N VAL A 221 -23.39 8.91 36.49
CA VAL A 221 -24.73 9.06 35.92
C VAL A 221 -25.41 10.25 36.62
N HIS A 222 -25.61 11.34 35.88
CA HIS A 222 -26.24 12.55 36.40
C HIS A 222 -27.77 12.45 36.41
N ALA A 223 -28.35 11.76 35.42
CA ALA A 223 -29.78 11.51 35.32
C ALA A 223 -30.05 10.19 34.58
N ALA A 224 -31.13 9.48 34.96
CA ALA A 224 -31.72 8.43 34.15
C ALA A 224 -33.25 8.42 34.29
N ASP A 225 -33.98 8.57 33.19
CA ASP A 225 -35.45 8.56 33.12
C ASP A 225 -35.95 7.43 32.21
N LEU A 226 -36.81 6.56 32.73
CA LEU A 226 -37.52 5.56 31.92
C LEU A 226 -38.83 6.14 31.41
N SER A 227 -38.96 6.31 30.09
CA SER A 227 -40.17 6.81 29.42
C SER A 227 -41.03 5.64 28.95
N LEU A 228 -42.28 5.57 29.43
CA LEU A 228 -43.27 4.56 29.01
C LEU A 228 -44.50 5.23 28.40
N GLN A 229 -45.06 4.63 27.34
CA GLN A 229 -46.32 5.06 26.75
C GLN A 229 -47.49 4.23 27.29
N PHE A 230 -48.56 4.89 27.69
CA PHE A 230 -49.80 4.28 28.12
C PHE A 230 -50.92 4.61 27.14
N LEU A 231 -51.77 3.64 26.84
CA LEU A 231 -53.00 3.79 26.05
C LEU A 231 -54.19 3.65 27.00
N GLN A 232 -55.03 4.67 27.12
CA GLN A 232 -56.16 4.67 28.05
C GLN A 232 -57.50 4.80 27.31
N CYS A 233 -58.29 3.73 27.33
CA CYS A 233 -59.64 3.73 26.78
C CYS A 233 -60.59 4.52 27.70
N MET A 234 -61.01 5.71 27.28
CA MET A 234 -62.07 6.46 27.95
C MET A 234 -63.44 5.96 27.49
N SER A 235 -64.31 5.57 28.43
CA SER A 235 -65.68 5.17 28.13
C SER A 235 -66.55 6.39 27.83
N GLY A 236 -66.99 6.54 26.58
CA GLY A 236 -68.03 7.50 26.22
C GLY A 236 -69.40 7.13 26.80
N PRO A 237 -70.36 8.09 26.83
CA PRO A 237 -71.75 7.78 27.19
C PRO A 237 -72.34 6.71 26.25
N GLN A 238 -73.14 5.80 26.80
CA GLN A 238 -73.62 4.63 26.05
C GLN A 238 -74.45 5.01 24.82
N PRO A 239 -74.13 4.47 23.63
CA PRO A 239 -75.10 4.32 22.55
C PRO A 239 -76.25 3.40 23.00
N ALA A 240 -77.43 3.55 22.37
CA ALA A 240 -78.59 2.71 22.65
C ALA A 240 -78.28 1.20 22.44
N ALA A 241 -78.93 0.34 23.22
CA ALA A 241 -78.64 -1.09 23.28
C ALA A 241 -78.78 -1.79 21.91
N GLY A 242 -77.67 -2.34 21.40
CA GLY A 242 -77.66 -3.10 20.14
C GLY A 242 -76.25 -3.43 19.62
N SER A 243 -75.28 -2.54 19.79
CA SER A 243 -73.89 -2.75 19.37
C SER A 243 -72.99 -3.19 20.53
N GLY A 244 -72.26 -4.29 20.39
CA GLY A 244 -71.34 -4.79 21.41
C GLY A 244 -70.14 -3.87 21.66
N ALA A 245 -70.02 -3.33 22.86
CA ALA A 245 -68.90 -2.47 23.27
C ALA A 245 -67.67 -3.32 23.67
N LEU A 246 -66.52 -3.09 23.02
CA LEU A 246 -65.29 -3.87 23.19
C LEU A 246 -64.42 -3.46 24.40
N CYS A 247 -65.01 -2.90 25.45
CA CYS A 247 -64.28 -2.50 26.67
C CYS A 247 -65.14 -2.75 27.93
N PRO A 248 -64.80 -3.74 28.78
CA PRO A 248 -65.38 -3.82 30.11
C PRO A 248 -64.84 -2.69 30.99
N SER A 249 -65.70 -2.08 31.81
CA SER A 249 -65.31 -1.03 32.76
C SER A 249 -64.34 -1.57 33.82
N THR A 250 -63.16 -0.97 33.95
CA THR A 250 -62.21 -1.30 35.02
C THR A 250 -62.80 -0.97 36.40
N PRO A 251 -62.74 -1.89 37.39
CA PRO A 251 -63.23 -1.62 38.74
C PRO A 251 -62.49 -0.46 39.40
N ALA A 252 -63.25 0.45 40.03
CA ALA A 252 -62.68 1.56 40.79
C ALA A 252 -61.81 1.03 41.94
N GLY A 253 -60.55 1.47 42.00
CA GLY A 253 -59.57 1.07 43.03
C GLY A 253 -58.43 0.17 42.55
N SER A 254 -58.41 -0.28 41.29
CA SER A 254 -57.27 -1.03 40.73
C SER A 254 -55.97 -0.22 40.76
N ARG A 255 -54.87 -0.82 41.24
CA ARG A 255 -53.53 -0.20 41.28
C ARG A 255 -52.55 -0.88 40.32
N GLN A 256 -51.91 -0.08 39.48
CA GLN A 256 -50.81 -0.52 38.63
C GLN A 256 -49.48 -0.40 39.39
N TYR A 257 -48.62 -1.41 39.22
CA TYR A 257 -47.25 -1.40 39.73
C TYR A 257 -46.28 -1.62 38.57
N LEU A 258 -45.19 -0.85 38.59
CA LEU A 258 -44.02 -1.07 37.76
C LEU A 258 -42.89 -1.62 38.62
N THR A 259 -42.28 -2.71 38.14
CA THR A 259 -41.07 -3.29 38.71
C THR A 259 -39.98 -3.35 37.65
N VAL A 260 -38.78 -2.94 38.05
CA VAL A 260 -37.56 -2.92 37.24
C VAL A 260 -36.53 -3.80 37.94
N THR A 261 -35.96 -4.79 37.25
CA THR A 261 -34.98 -5.73 37.80
C THR A 261 -33.86 -5.98 36.79
N PRO A 262 -32.57 -5.87 37.15
CA PRO A 262 -31.47 -6.26 36.26
C PRO A 262 -31.46 -7.78 36.05
N LEU A 263 -31.09 -8.23 34.85
CA LEU A 263 -30.88 -9.64 34.56
C LEU A 263 -29.43 -10.05 34.92
N THR A 264 -29.26 -11.24 35.48
CA THR A 264 -27.98 -11.77 36.01
C THR A 264 -27.14 -12.53 34.97
N GLN A 265 -27.73 -12.75 33.80
CA GLN A 265 -27.21 -13.40 32.62
C GLN A 265 -27.92 -12.79 31.40
N GLU A 266 -27.25 -12.69 30.25
CA GLU A 266 -27.88 -12.26 29.00
C GLU A 266 -29.04 -13.22 28.67
N VAL A 267 -30.20 -12.67 28.33
CA VAL A 267 -31.39 -13.43 27.95
C VAL A 267 -31.74 -13.06 26.53
N SER A 268 -31.36 -13.94 25.60
CA SER A 268 -31.57 -13.75 24.17
C SER A 268 -33.00 -13.34 23.84
N ALA A 269 -33.22 -12.04 23.63
CA ALA A 269 -33.93 -11.51 22.48
C ALA A 269 -35.06 -12.42 21.97
N GLY A 270 -36.20 -12.46 22.69
CA GLY A 270 -37.35 -13.32 22.36
C GLY A 270 -37.44 -14.66 23.12
N ALA A 271 -36.58 -14.90 24.12
CA ALA A 271 -36.65 -16.07 24.99
C ALA A 271 -38.00 -16.19 25.74
N PRO A 272 -38.44 -17.42 26.08
CA PRO A 272 -39.67 -17.62 26.85
C PRO A 272 -39.56 -17.00 28.25
N TRP A 273 -40.69 -16.52 28.78
CA TRP A 273 -40.76 -15.81 30.06
C TRP A 273 -40.19 -16.59 31.25
N SER A 274 -40.19 -17.93 31.20
CA SER A 274 -39.52 -18.78 32.20
C SER A 274 -38.00 -18.55 32.26
N SER A 275 -37.33 -18.35 31.13
CA SER A 275 -35.89 -18.04 31.06
C SER A 275 -35.59 -16.62 31.56
N VAL A 276 -36.46 -15.66 31.22
CA VAL A 276 -36.39 -14.28 31.77
C VAL A 276 -36.52 -14.31 33.30
N ALA A 277 -37.53 -15.01 33.82
CA ALA A 277 -37.76 -15.13 35.26
C ALA A 277 -36.62 -15.84 36.00
N ALA A 278 -36.00 -16.86 35.40
CA ALA A 278 -34.81 -17.51 35.96
C ALA A 278 -33.59 -16.56 35.99
N ALA A 279 -33.46 -15.68 35.00
CA ALA A 279 -32.36 -14.72 34.90
C ALA A 279 -32.48 -13.51 35.85
N MET A 280 -33.68 -13.15 36.31
CA MET A 280 -33.88 -12.01 37.23
C MET A 280 -33.22 -12.19 38.62
N GLY A 281 -32.91 -13.43 39.01
CA GLY A 281 -32.22 -13.73 40.27
C GLY A 281 -33.01 -13.35 41.54
N PRO A 282 -32.38 -13.42 42.73
CA PRO A 282 -33.01 -13.13 44.02
C PRO A 282 -33.04 -11.63 44.38
N TYR A 283 -32.93 -10.73 43.39
CA TYR A 283 -32.80 -9.29 43.64
C TYR A 283 -34.10 -8.66 44.15
N THR A 284 -33.98 -7.77 45.13
CA THR A 284 -35.13 -7.08 45.74
C THR A 284 -35.80 -6.12 44.75
N ALA A 285 -36.96 -6.55 44.24
CA ALA A 285 -37.77 -5.78 43.32
C ALA A 285 -38.15 -4.40 43.85
N PHE A 286 -37.76 -3.34 43.14
CA PHE A 286 -38.27 -2.00 43.41
C PHE A 286 -39.75 -1.92 42.99
N LYS A 287 -40.64 -1.63 43.95
CA LYS A 287 -42.06 -1.35 43.69
C LYS A 287 -42.31 0.16 43.68
N ALA A 288 -42.42 0.75 42.49
CA ALA A 288 -43.08 2.03 42.34
C ALA A 288 -44.61 1.81 42.38
N SER A 289 -45.33 2.60 43.19
CA SER A 289 -46.80 2.58 43.22
C SER A 289 -47.35 4.00 43.20
N ARG A 290 -48.26 4.27 42.26
CA ARG A 290 -49.07 5.50 42.21
C ARG A 290 -50.54 5.11 42.35
N SER A 291 -51.27 5.80 43.22
CA SER A 291 -52.74 5.72 43.27
C SER A 291 -53.29 6.83 42.39
N PRO A 292 -54.09 6.55 41.34
CA PRO A 292 -54.53 7.55 40.37
C PRO A 292 -55.66 8.44 40.89
N ASN A 293 -55.36 9.30 41.86
CA ASN A 293 -56.25 10.36 42.35
C ASN A 293 -55.97 11.69 41.62
N VAL A 294 -55.98 11.67 40.29
CA VAL A 294 -55.90 12.88 39.45
C VAL A 294 -57.10 12.90 38.51
N SER A 295 -58.15 13.61 38.93
CA SER A 295 -59.36 13.81 38.13
C SER A 295 -59.08 14.77 36.97
N TYR A 296 -58.58 14.24 35.86
CA TYR A 296 -58.63 14.96 34.58
C TYR A 296 -60.10 15.11 34.14
N ALA A 297 -60.61 16.33 34.17
CA ALA A 297 -61.86 16.69 33.49
C ALA A 297 -61.56 16.91 32.00
N PRO A 298 -62.07 16.06 31.08
CA PRO A 298 -61.82 16.25 29.66
C PRO A 298 -62.68 17.41 29.12
N ALA A 299 -62.04 18.38 28.47
CA ALA A 299 -62.72 19.22 27.49
C ALA A 299 -62.94 18.41 26.19
N ASP A 300 -64.05 18.66 25.50
CA ASP A 300 -64.58 17.74 24.47
C ASP A 300 -63.61 17.32 23.37
N ARG A 301 -63.36 16.00 23.27
CA ARG A 301 -63.12 15.25 22.02
C ARG A 301 -63.13 13.74 22.27
N PHE A 302 -63.74 13.00 21.33
CA PHE A 302 -63.60 11.55 21.27
C PHE A 302 -62.32 11.17 20.53
N GLY A 303 -61.42 10.44 21.18
CA GLY A 303 -60.16 9.97 20.59
C GLY A 303 -59.41 9.03 21.54
N THR A 304 -58.60 8.14 20.97
CA THR A 304 -57.72 7.24 21.74
C THR A 304 -56.48 8.00 22.20
N ASN A 305 -56.54 8.55 23.41
CA ASN A 305 -55.40 9.26 23.98
C ASN A 305 -54.31 8.27 24.45
N THR A 306 -53.18 8.27 23.75
CA THR A 306 -51.91 7.80 24.31
C THR A 306 -51.24 8.95 25.06
N TYR A 307 -50.57 8.63 26.17
CA TYR A 307 -49.73 9.59 26.90
C TYR A 307 -48.40 8.94 27.28
N TRP A 308 -47.37 9.78 27.47
CA TRP A 308 -46.06 9.36 27.95
C TRP A 308 -45.89 9.75 29.41
N GLU A 309 -45.40 8.83 30.25
CA GLU A 309 -45.01 9.10 31.63
C GLU A 309 -43.55 8.72 31.84
N LYS A 310 -42.78 9.64 32.46
CA LYS A 310 -41.37 9.44 32.81
C LYS A 310 -41.25 8.99 34.26
N PHE A 311 -40.45 7.95 34.48
CA PHE A 311 -40.12 7.41 35.79
C PHE A 311 -38.62 7.63 36.07
N PRO A 312 -38.23 8.48 37.04
CA PRO A 312 -36.83 8.73 37.35
C PRO A 312 -36.21 7.50 38.06
N VAL A 313 -35.14 6.97 37.48
CA VAL A 313 -34.45 5.75 37.92
C VAL A 313 -32.94 5.96 38.14
N THR A 314 -32.45 7.20 38.11
CA THR A 314 -31.04 7.60 38.30
C THR A 314 -30.29 6.80 39.39
N PRO A 315 -30.80 6.61 40.63
CA PRO A 315 -30.06 5.90 41.67
C PRO A 315 -29.86 4.42 41.37
N ILE A 316 -30.78 3.80 40.63
CA ILE A 316 -30.75 2.39 40.25
C ILE A 316 -29.67 2.19 39.17
N VAL A 317 -29.69 3.03 38.14
CA VAL A 317 -28.70 2.99 37.04
C VAL A 317 -27.29 3.32 37.56
N GLN A 318 -27.14 4.31 38.45
CA GLN A 318 -25.85 4.59 39.08
C GLN A 318 -25.35 3.42 39.96
N GLY A 319 -26.26 2.70 40.61
CA GLY A 319 -25.94 1.50 41.40
C GLY A 319 -25.36 0.35 40.56
N TRP A 320 -25.84 0.17 39.33
CA TRP A 320 -25.31 -0.83 38.39
C TRP A 320 -23.88 -0.52 37.92
N VAL A 321 -23.53 0.76 37.78
CA VAL A 321 -22.19 1.20 37.32
C VAL A 321 -21.17 1.28 38.48
N GLY A 322 -21.64 1.32 39.73
CA GLY A 322 -20.83 1.73 40.90
C GLY A 322 -20.29 0.64 41.82
N ASN A 323 -20.78 -0.61 41.78
CA ASN A 323 -20.45 -1.63 42.79
C ASN A 323 -19.29 -2.57 42.38
N PRO A 324 -18.12 -2.56 43.08
CA PRO A 324 -16.92 -3.29 42.64
C PRO A 324 -16.73 -4.69 43.24
N SER A 325 -17.70 -5.25 43.97
CA SER A 325 -17.50 -6.43 44.83
C SER A 325 -17.48 -7.79 44.10
N GLY A 326 -16.38 -8.10 43.41
CA GLY A 326 -15.82 -9.45 43.41
C GLY A 326 -16.46 -10.53 42.52
N ALA A 327 -16.76 -10.22 41.26
CA ALA A 327 -16.91 -11.23 40.20
C ALA A 327 -16.22 -10.77 38.90
N THR A 328 -15.88 -11.69 38.00
CA THR A 328 -15.30 -11.36 36.69
C THR A 328 -16.23 -10.44 35.90
N ALA A 329 -15.65 -9.50 35.13
CA ALA A 329 -16.39 -8.48 34.40
C ALA A 329 -17.36 -9.10 33.37
N ARG A 330 -18.63 -9.20 33.74
CA ARG A 330 -19.71 -9.63 32.86
C ARG A 330 -20.23 -8.45 32.02
N ARG A 331 -20.73 -8.80 30.84
CA ARG A 331 -21.30 -7.90 29.81
C ARG A 331 -22.59 -7.23 30.31
N PRO A 332 -23.07 -6.13 29.67
CA PRO A 332 -24.03 -5.23 30.30
C PRO A 332 -25.35 -5.93 30.65
N ALA A 333 -25.88 -5.65 31.83
CA ALA A 333 -27.11 -6.24 32.31
C ALA A 333 -28.32 -5.71 31.51
N GLU A 334 -28.94 -6.57 30.71
CA GLU A 334 -30.29 -6.31 30.19
C GLU A 334 -31.27 -6.04 31.35
N VAL A 335 -32.24 -5.15 31.12
CA VAL A 335 -33.17 -4.70 32.16
C VAL A 335 -34.55 -5.34 31.96
N GLY A 336 -34.94 -6.20 32.89
CA GLY A 336 -36.28 -6.79 32.94
C GLY A 336 -37.30 -5.78 33.47
N LEU A 337 -38.30 -5.45 32.65
CA LEU A 337 -39.47 -4.66 33.05
C LEU A 337 -40.68 -5.58 33.29
N LYS A 338 -41.37 -5.38 34.41
CA LYS A 338 -42.63 -6.08 34.71
C LYS A 338 -43.70 -5.09 35.17
N LEU A 339 -44.77 -5.00 34.38
CA LEU A 339 -46.00 -4.29 34.71
C LEU A 339 -47.06 -5.31 35.16
N TYR A 340 -47.77 -5.01 36.24
CA TYR A 340 -48.95 -5.79 36.64
C TYR A 340 -49.95 -4.94 37.43
N ASN A 341 -51.19 -5.40 37.46
CA ASN A 341 -52.33 -4.72 38.09
C ASN A 341 -52.78 -5.55 39.31
N GLU A 342 -52.92 -4.95 40.48
CA GLU A 342 -53.61 -5.58 41.61
C GLU A 342 -55.10 -5.20 41.54
N VAL A 343 -55.95 -6.21 41.37
CA VAL A 343 -57.42 -6.09 41.43
C VAL A 343 -57.89 -6.94 42.62
N PRO A 344 -58.69 -6.38 43.56
CA PRO A 344 -59.30 -7.16 44.63
C PRO A 344 -60.12 -8.33 44.06
N SER A 345 -60.03 -9.49 44.70
CA SER A 345 -60.53 -10.76 44.17
C SER A 345 -62.06 -10.83 44.10
N THR A 346 -62.61 -11.11 42.91
CA THR A 346 -63.38 -12.35 42.57
C THR A 346 -64.08 -12.27 41.20
N LEU A 347 -63.34 -12.36 40.08
CA LEU A 347 -63.86 -12.82 38.78
C LEU A 347 -62.67 -13.21 37.87
N ALA A 348 -62.88 -14.18 36.96
CA ALA A 348 -61.81 -14.75 36.15
C ALA A 348 -61.79 -14.19 34.72
N GLY A 349 -60.59 -14.03 34.16
CA GLY A 349 -60.38 -13.79 32.72
C GLY A 349 -60.21 -12.32 32.33
N SER A 350 -58.96 -11.85 32.31
CA SER A 350 -58.55 -10.60 31.64
C SER A 350 -57.21 -10.83 30.92
N VAL A 351 -57.27 -11.18 29.63
CA VAL A 351 -56.06 -11.32 28.80
C VAL A 351 -55.69 -9.93 28.26
N LEU A 352 -54.47 -9.47 28.57
CA LEU A 352 -53.90 -8.26 27.97
C LEU A 352 -53.54 -8.56 26.50
N HIS A 353 -54.40 -8.14 25.57
CA HIS A 353 -54.08 -8.16 24.15
C HIS A 353 -53.07 -7.05 23.81
N GLY A 354 -51.78 -7.38 23.90
CA GLY A 354 -50.69 -6.50 23.50
C GLY A 354 -50.58 -6.32 21.98
N GLN A 355 -51.59 -5.72 21.34
CA GLN A 355 -51.45 -5.22 19.98
C GLN A 355 -50.62 -3.93 20.01
N THR A 356 -49.32 -4.06 19.72
CA THR A 356 -48.51 -2.95 19.21
C THR A 356 -48.97 -2.60 17.79
N SER A 357 -50.03 -1.80 17.69
CA SER A 357 -50.35 -1.12 16.43
C SER A 357 -49.12 -0.35 15.97
N ALA A 358 -48.64 -0.62 14.75
CA ALA A 358 -47.38 -0.08 14.19
C ALA A 358 -47.43 1.42 13.83
N THR A 359 -48.24 2.18 14.58
CA THR A 359 -48.48 3.62 14.47
C THR A 359 -48.16 4.36 15.77
N ALA A 360 -47.79 3.65 16.86
CA ALA A 360 -47.09 4.25 17.99
C ALA A 360 -45.63 4.51 17.59
N THR A 361 -45.28 5.78 17.34
CA THR A 361 -44.03 6.18 16.65
C THR A 361 -42.76 6.17 17.52
N SER A 362 -42.83 5.74 18.78
CA SER A 362 -41.64 5.53 19.62
C SER A 362 -41.83 4.38 20.60
N ASN A 363 -40.80 3.54 20.71
CA ASN A 363 -40.70 2.47 21.71
C ASN A 363 -40.45 3.06 23.12
N PRO A 364 -40.76 2.34 24.21
CA PRO A 364 -40.31 2.73 25.55
C PRO A 364 -38.78 2.81 25.59
N PHE A 365 -38.24 3.89 26.18
CA PHE A 365 -36.80 4.16 26.19
C PHE A 365 -36.33 4.63 27.56
N LEU A 366 -35.09 4.24 27.90
CA LEU A 366 -34.35 4.77 29.04
C LEU A 366 -33.43 5.87 28.51
N GLU A 367 -33.59 7.10 29.01
CA GLU A 367 -32.74 8.24 28.70
C GLU A 367 -31.70 8.38 29.82
N VAL A 368 -30.40 8.29 29.52
CA VAL A 368 -29.32 8.33 30.53
C VAL A 368 -28.28 9.40 30.18
N THR A 369 -28.06 10.33 31.11
CA THR A 369 -27.05 11.40 30.98
C THR A 369 -25.86 11.09 31.89
N TRP A 370 -24.67 10.99 31.32
CA TRP A 370 -23.44 10.54 31.99
C TRP A 370 -22.20 11.26 31.45
N GLU A 371 -21.10 11.21 32.21
CA GLU A 371 -19.80 11.79 31.84
C GLU A 371 -18.66 10.75 31.88
N TYR A 372 -17.69 10.87 30.97
CA TYR A 372 -16.51 10.00 30.90
C TYR A 372 -15.35 10.68 30.18
N THR A 373 -14.13 10.50 30.68
CA THR A 373 -12.90 11.08 30.13
C THR A 373 -12.15 10.08 29.27
N THR A 374 -12.00 10.39 27.98
CA THR A 374 -11.08 9.65 27.09
C THR A 374 -9.62 9.86 27.53
N PRO A 375 -8.74 8.85 27.37
CA PRO A 375 -7.30 9.06 27.51
C PRO A 375 -6.82 10.11 26.51
N GLY A 376 -5.98 11.05 26.96
CA GLY A 376 -5.27 11.95 26.06
C GLY A 376 -4.30 11.17 25.16
N PRO A 377 -4.02 11.65 23.93
CA PRO A 377 -2.99 11.05 23.08
C PRO A 377 -1.60 11.19 23.74
N PRO A 378 -0.68 10.24 23.50
CA PRO A 378 0.70 10.39 23.93
C PRO A 378 1.33 11.63 23.28
N LEU A 379 2.09 12.39 24.05
CA LEU A 379 2.76 13.60 23.58
C LEU A 379 3.99 13.22 22.74
N SER A 380 3.98 13.65 21.47
CA SER A 380 5.09 13.68 20.51
C SER A 380 6.19 12.61 20.71
N PRO A 381 6.04 11.40 20.16
CA PRO A 381 7.05 10.35 20.31
C PRO A 381 8.38 10.74 19.66
N ALA A 382 9.46 10.55 20.40
CA ALA A 382 10.83 10.76 19.97
C ALA A 382 11.49 9.42 19.69
N ALA A 383 12.29 9.35 18.63
CA ALA A 383 13.04 8.17 18.23
C ALA A 383 14.52 8.52 18.11
N THR A 384 15.36 7.79 18.86
CA THR A 384 16.82 7.95 18.87
C THR A 384 17.46 6.70 18.26
N PRO A 385 17.79 6.72 16.95
CA PRO A 385 18.48 5.60 16.31
C PRO A 385 19.93 5.49 16.79
N THR A 386 20.41 4.27 17.01
CA THR A 386 21.80 3.94 17.38
C THR A 386 22.16 2.60 16.71
N GLY A 387 22.89 2.65 15.58
CA GLY A 387 23.11 1.47 14.75
C GLY A 387 21.79 0.88 14.24
N SER A 388 21.65 -0.45 14.28
CA SER A 388 20.41 -1.18 13.95
C SER A 388 19.33 -1.13 15.05
N THR A 389 19.53 -0.29 16.09
CA THR A 389 18.58 -0.14 17.21
C THR A 389 17.93 1.23 17.24
N VAL A 390 16.72 1.32 17.78
CA VAL A 390 15.99 2.58 18.01
C VAL A 390 15.43 2.59 19.42
N SER A 391 15.90 3.50 20.27
CA SER A 391 15.18 3.84 21.50
C SER A 391 14.03 4.78 21.17
N ALA A 392 12.82 4.30 21.44
CA ALA A 392 11.56 5.01 21.24
C ALA A 392 11.03 5.49 22.59
N THR A 393 10.81 6.80 22.75
CA THR A 393 10.27 7.41 23.98
C THR A 393 9.05 8.27 23.65
N TRP A 394 8.11 8.41 24.59
CA TRP A 394 6.92 9.27 24.42
C TRP A 394 6.49 9.92 25.73
N GLY A 395 5.96 11.14 25.66
CA GLY A 395 5.43 11.83 26.82
C GLY A 395 4.05 11.31 27.20
N THR A 396 3.80 11.08 28.49
CA THR A 396 2.43 10.88 28.98
C THR A 396 1.76 12.23 29.19
N SER A 397 0.48 12.37 28.80
CA SER A 397 -0.31 13.55 29.13
C SER A 397 -0.71 13.49 30.61
N ALA A 398 0.23 13.88 31.49
CA ALA A 398 0.13 13.66 32.93
C ALA A 398 -1.08 14.38 33.56
N THR A 399 -2.06 13.59 34.00
CA THR A 399 -3.10 13.92 35.02
C THR A 399 -4.06 12.74 35.22
N GLY A 400 -4.26 11.90 34.20
CA GLY A 400 -5.17 10.75 34.24
C GLY A 400 -4.49 9.40 34.49
N THR A 401 -4.83 8.72 35.59
CA THR A 401 -4.44 7.35 35.96
C THR A 401 -5.11 6.22 35.13
N TRP A 402 -5.51 6.49 33.88
CA TRP A 402 -6.48 5.66 33.14
C TRP A 402 -5.90 4.93 31.91
N ALA A 403 -4.67 5.22 31.49
CA ALA A 403 -3.98 4.49 30.42
C ALA A 403 -3.28 3.25 31.00
N SER A 404 -3.73 2.05 30.59
CA SER A 404 -3.19 0.78 31.10
C SER A 404 -2.08 0.21 30.24
N ASN A 405 -2.11 0.43 28.93
CA ASN A 405 -1.09 -0.07 27.99
C ASN A 405 -0.80 0.98 26.91
N TYR A 406 0.46 1.33 26.73
CA TYR A 406 0.95 1.96 25.51
C TYR A 406 1.34 0.92 24.46
N HIS A 407 1.40 1.37 23.21
CA HIS A 407 1.87 0.63 22.05
C HIS A 407 2.77 1.54 21.20
N ALA A 408 3.74 0.94 20.53
CA ALA A 408 4.69 1.61 19.66
C ALA A 408 4.97 0.73 18.43
N SER A 409 5.13 1.32 17.26
CA SER A 409 5.51 0.59 16.03
C SER A 409 6.48 1.40 15.20
N VAL A 410 7.52 0.71 14.71
CA VAL A 410 8.49 1.26 13.76
C VAL A 410 8.01 0.90 12.36
N ILE A 411 7.53 1.91 11.65
CA ILE A 411 6.90 1.79 10.33
C ILE A 411 7.89 2.26 9.26
N ASN A 412 8.10 1.44 8.23
CA ASN A 412 8.96 1.80 7.11
C ASN A 412 8.33 2.97 6.33
N ALA A 413 9.09 4.05 6.14
CA ALA A 413 8.59 5.31 5.59
C ALA A 413 8.37 5.26 4.07
N GLN A 414 8.90 4.24 3.37
CA GLN A 414 8.65 4.03 1.93
C GLN A 414 7.43 3.14 1.67
N THR A 415 7.16 2.12 2.49
CA THR A 415 6.08 1.15 2.27
C THR A 415 4.84 1.37 3.14
N GLY A 416 4.96 2.10 4.24
CA GLY A 416 3.89 2.23 5.26
C GLY A 416 3.67 0.99 6.11
N ILE A 417 4.53 -0.04 6.00
CA ILE A 417 4.41 -1.32 6.71
C ILE A 417 5.18 -1.28 8.02
N ALA A 418 4.56 -1.75 9.12
CA ALA A 418 5.23 -1.94 10.41
C ALA A 418 6.26 -3.07 10.33
N VAL A 419 7.54 -2.77 10.61
CA VAL A 419 8.66 -3.73 10.58
C VAL A 419 8.96 -4.31 11.97
N ARG A 420 8.64 -3.55 13.02
CA ARG A 420 8.56 -4.00 14.41
C ARG A 420 7.39 -3.32 15.11
N SER A 421 6.70 -4.05 15.96
CA SER A 421 5.67 -3.53 16.86
C SER A 421 5.93 -4.01 18.28
N TRP A 422 5.69 -3.12 19.24
CA TRP A 422 5.73 -3.39 20.68
C TRP A 422 4.39 -2.95 21.28
N GLY A 423 3.83 -3.76 22.16
CA GLY A 423 2.56 -3.44 22.81
C GLY A 423 2.41 -4.18 24.14
N GLY A 424 1.76 -3.53 25.10
CA GLY A 424 1.45 -4.14 26.39
C GLY A 424 2.41 -3.77 27.52
N GLY A 425 2.54 -2.47 27.82
CA GLY A 425 3.19 -2.03 29.05
C GLY A 425 2.83 -0.60 29.46
N GLN A 426 3.08 -0.27 30.73
CA GLN A 426 3.06 1.11 31.27
C GLN A 426 4.42 1.82 31.19
N VAL A 427 5.39 1.23 30.49
CA VAL A 427 6.63 1.92 30.14
C VAL A 427 6.37 2.99 29.08
N ASN A 428 7.12 4.10 29.17
CA ASN A 428 7.07 5.21 28.22
C ASN A 428 8.29 5.21 27.27
N GLU A 429 9.01 4.09 27.27
CA GLU A 429 10.20 3.82 26.50
C GLU A 429 10.19 2.36 26.05
N THR A 430 10.66 2.08 24.83
CA THR A 430 10.99 0.73 24.36
C THR A 430 12.12 0.79 23.34
N THR A 431 12.92 -0.26 23.22
CA THR A 431 14.03 -0.32 22.24
C THR A 431 13.72 -1.38 21.20
N PHE A 432 13.68 -0.97 19.94
CA PHE A 432 13.54 -1.87 18.80
C PHE A 432 14.91 -2.23 18.27
N ALA A 433 15.23 -3.52 18.19
CA ALA A 433 16.51 -4.03 17.69
C ALA A 433 16.35 -4.81 16.37
N ASP A 434 17.49 -5.03 15.71
CA ASP A 434 17.63 -5.76 14.44
C ASP A 434 16.71 -5.22 13.35
N LEU A 435 16.60 -3.90 13.28
CA LEU A 435 15.93 -3.19 12.20
C LEU A 435 16.92 -3.08 11.01
N PRO A 436 16.52 -3.48 9.79
CA PRO A 436 17.38 -3.39 8.62
C PRO A 436 17.59 -1.93 8.17
N ASP A 437 18.63 -1.68 7.37
CA ASP A 437 18.91 -0.34 6.87
C ASP A 437 17.74 0.21 6.02
N GLY A 438 17.22 1.39 6.37
CA GLY A 438 16.03 1.99 5.77
C GLY A 438 15.56 3.28 6.46
N ARG A 439 14.48 3.87 5.95
CA ARG A 439 13.84 5.05 6.56
C ARG A 439 12.59 4.63 7.32
N TYR A 440 12.38 5.22 8.48
CA TYR A 440 11.35 4.79 9.42
C TYR A 440 10.71 5.98 10.14
N TYR A 441 9.48 5.80 10.60
CA TYR A 441 8.89 6.65 11.63
C TYR A 441 8.32 5.78 12.76
N LEU A 442 8.28 6.36 13.96
CA LEU A 442 7.76 5.74 15.15
C LEU A 442 6.31 6.22 15.35
N ALA A 443 5.35 5.31 15.23
CA ALA A 443 3.95 5.56 15.59
C ALA A 443 3.67 5.04 17.01
N THR A 444 3.05 5.84 17.87
CA THR A 444 2.63 5.43 19.22
C THR A 444 1.16 5.73 19.48
N TRP A 445 0.51 4.88 20.28
CA TRP A 445 -0.87 5.09 20.73
C TRP A 445 -1.07 4.49 22.12
N ALA A 446 -2.03 5.03 22.88
CA ALA A 446 -2.46 4.49 24.15
C ALA A 446 -3.68 3.58 23.96
N SER A 447 -3.88 2.66 24.91
CA SER A 447 -5.10 1.86 25.01
C SER A 447 -5.53 1.67 26.47
N ASN A 448 -6.84 1.59 26.68
CA ASN A 448 -7.43 1.29 28.00
C ASN A 448 -7.86 -0.20 28.10
N PRO A 449 -8.25 -0.70 29.29
CA PRO A 449 -8.66 -2.09 29.46
C PRO A 449 -9.95 -2.49 28.70
N GLY A 450 -10.69 -1.51 28.18
CA GLY A 450 -11.88 -1.71 27.36
C GLY A 450 -11.60 -1.75 25.84
N GLY A 451 -10.33 -1.74 25.42
CA GLY A 451 -9.94 -1.81 24.01
C GLY A 451 -10.06 -0.49 23.23
N LEU A 452 -10.43 0.62 23.88
CA LEU A 452 -10.43 1.93 23.23
C LEU A 452 -8.99 2.42 23.06
N VAL A 453 -8.64 2.84 21.84
CA VAL A 453 -7.33 3.40 21.48
C VAL A 453 -7.38 4.93 21.37
N SER A 454 -6.27 5.60 21.68
CA SER A 454 -6.09 7.02 21.38
C SER A 454 -5.91 7.23 19.86
N SER A 455 -5.96 8.49 19.41
CA SER A 455 -5.30 8.85 18.16
C SER A 455 -3.81 8.49 18.21
N MET A 456 -3.25 8.12 17.06
CA MET A 456 -1.82 7.86 16.92
C MET A 456 -1.05 9.19 16.91
N ALA A 457 0.09 9.21 17.58
CA ALA A 457 1.13 10.22 17.39
C ALA A 457 2.28 9.61 16.58
N ALA A 458 2.95 10.40 15.75
CA ALA A 458 4.05 9.96 14.90
C ALA A 458 5.30 10.83 15.11
N SER A 459 6.48 10.21 15.11
CA SER A 459 7.76 10.92 15.11
C SER A 459 8.03 11.52 13.73
N PRO A 460 8.98 12.48 13.61
CA PRO A 460 9.67 12.73 12.35
C PRO A 460 10.25 11.43 11.77
N VAL A 461 10.39 11.37 10.44
CA VAL A 461 11.08 10.26 9.77
C VAL A 461 12.57 10.32 10.12
N PHE A 462 13.10 9.21 10.62
CA PHE A 462 14.52 9.00 10.89
C PHE A 462 15.07 7.89 9.97
N THR A 463 16.38 7.86 9.77
CA THR A 463 17.04 6.82 8.99
C THR A 463 17.77 5.88 9.94
N ILE A 464 17.50 4.58 9.82
CA ILE A 464 18.40 3.55 10.32
C ILE A 464 19.33 3.26 9.17
N GLY A 465 20.54 3.78 9.27
CA GLY A 465 21.67 3.21 8.59
C GLY A 465 22.64 2.81 9.68
N THR A 466 23.32 1.68 9.53
CA THR A 466 24.71 1.71 9.95
C THR A 466 25.38 2.87 9.20
N ALA A 467 25.93 3.84 9.92
CA ALA A 467 26.92 4.76 9.36
C ALA A 467 28.24 4.00 9.17
N THR A 468 28.16 2.86 8.49
CA THR A 468 29.30 2.14 7.95
C THR A 468 30.06 3.12 7.07
N ASN A 469 31.37 3.12 7.22
CA ASN A 469 32.23 3.95 6.40
C ASN A 469 32.17 3.39 4.98
N LEU A 470 31.36 3.98 4.10
CA LEU A 470 31.05 3.44 2.75
C LEU A 470 32.28 3.43 1.81
N SER A 471 33.41 3.96 2.29
CA SER A 471 34.77 3.69 1.80
C SER A 471 35.05 2.18 1.67
N GLY A 472 35.39 1.72 0.47
CA GLY A 472 35.65 0.31 0.14
C GLY A 472 34.61 -0.31 -0.81
N MET A 473 33.55 0.42 -1.14
CA MET A 473 32.58 0.04 -2.19
C MET A 473 32.93 0.70 -3.53
N GLY A 474 32.82 -0.07 -4.62
CA GLY A 474 33.14 0.36 -5.98
C GLY A 474 34.57 0.03 -6.43
N VAL A 475 35.13 0.80 -7.37
CA VAL A 475 36.46 0.62 -7.97
C VAL A 475 37.24 1.95 -8.01
N GLU A 476 37.59 2.51 -6.84
CA GLU A 476 38.44 3.71 -6.79
C GLU A 476 39.85 3.44 -7.38
N PRO A 477 40.46 4.39 -8.11
CA PRO A 477 41.76 4.21 -8.79
C PRO A 477 42.97 3.90 -7.89
N TRP A 478 42.85 4.10 -6.57
CA TRP A 478 43.90 3.86 -5.56
C TRP A 478 43.70 2.56 -4.76
N TRP A 479 42.69 1.75 -5.10
CA TRP A 479 42.53 0.41 -4.55
C TRP A 479 43.17 -0.62 -5.48
N SER A 480 43.91 -1.57 -4.91
CA SER A 480 44.39 -2.73 -5.68
C SER A 480 43.24 -3.73 -5.83
N PHE A 481 42.95 -4.09 -7.08
CA PHE A 481 42.04 -5.16 -7.45
C PHE A 481 42.81 -6.31 -8.08
N ASP A 482 42.44 -7.53 -7.73
CA ASP A 482 42.61 -8.66 -8.63
C ASP A 482 41.42 -8.70 -9.60
N SER A 483 41.60 -9.17 -10.84
CA SER A 483 40.60 -8.99 -11.90
C SER A 483 40.57 -10.15 -12.89
N THR A 484 39.37 -10.67 -13.10
CA THR A 484 39.09 -11.91 -13.85
C THR A 484 37.93 -11.68 -14.80
N SER A 485 38.08 -12.03 -16.08
CA SER A 485 36.95 -11.94 -17.02
C SER A 485 35.97 -13.08 -16.77
N VAL A 486 34.68 -12.75 -16.66
CA VAL A 486 33.59 -13.75 -16.45
C VAL A 486 32.84 -14.08 -17.76
N GLY A 487 33.22 -13.42 -18.85
CA GLY A 487 32.72 -13.65 -20.20
C GLY A 487 32.73 -12.37 -21.05
N PRO A 488 32.10 -12.39 -22.23
CA PRO A 488 32.08 -11.25 -23.13
C PRO A 488 31.54 -9.98 -22.47
N GLN A 489 32.33 -8.91 -22.47
CA GLN A 489 31.96 -7.59 -21.92
C GLN A 489 31.66 -7.59 -20.40
N ALA A 490 32.16 -8.56 -19.64
CA ALA A 490 31.97 -8.67 -18.19
C ALA A 490 33.25 -9.03 -17.42
N ASP A 491 33.59 -8.23 -16.41
CA ASP A 491 34.74 -8.41 -15.51
C ASP A 491 34.28 -8.57 -14.07
N ALA A 492 34.81 -9.56 -13.36
CA ALA A 492 34.81 -9.63 -11.90
C ALA A 492 36.11 -9.01 -11.35
N ARG A 493 36.00 -8.24 -10.27
CA ARG A 493 37.12 -7.58 -9.61
C ARG A 493 37.02 -7.77 -8.10
N VAL A 494 38.08 -8.26 -7.47
CA VAL A 494 38.13 -8.48 -6.01
C VAL A 494 39.06 -7.45 -5.39
N ASN A 495 38.51 -6.56 -4.56
CA ASN A 495 39.31 -5.60 -3.79
C ASN A 495 40.16 -6.36 -2.77
N VAL A 496 41.49 -6.28 -2.89
CA VAL A 496 42.38 -7.14 -2.10
C VAL A 496 42.40 -6.78 -0.60
N GLY A 497 41.99 -5.58 -0.20
CA GLY A 497 41.96 -5.18 1.21
C GLY A 497 40.74 -5.70 1.96
N ASN A 498 39.54 -5.43 1.42
CA ASN A 498 38.28 -5.79 2.09
C ASN A 498 37.63 -7.09 1.55
N GLY A 499 38.12 -7.66 0.45
CA GLY A 499 37.56 -8.86 -0.18
C GLY A 499 36.20 -8.67 -0.85
N ASN A 500 35.87 -7.43 -1.23
CA ASN A 500 34.65 -7.10 -1.95
C ASN A 500 34.75 -7.54 -3.43
N LEU A 501 33.79 -8.35 -3.88
CA LEU A 501 33.54 -8.59 -5.30
C LEU A 501 32.74 -7.43 -5.90
N VAL A 502 33.27 -6.82 -6.95
CA VAL A 502 32.53 -5.98 -7.89
C VAL A 502 32.46 -6.73 -9.22
N VAL A 503 31.29 -6.79 -9.88
CA VAL A 503 31.16 -7.35 -11.24
C VAL A 503 30.56 -6.31 -12.16
N GLN A 504 31.32 -5.85 -13.14
CA GLN A 504 30.87 -4.87 -14.13
C GLN A 504 30.51 -5.58 -15.43
N GLN A 505 29.32 -5.32 -15.99
CA GLN A 505 28.91 -5.86 -17.28
C GLN A 505 28.28 -4.79 -18.17
N THR A 506 28.66 -4.76 -19.45
CA THR A 506 27.97 -3.97 -20.50
C THR A 506 27.00 -4.85 -21.26
N ASP A 507 25.74 -4.41 -21.38
CA ASP A 507 24.62 -5.20 -21.92
C ASP A 507 24.21 -4.83 -23.34
N THR A 508 24.48 -3.60 -23.75
CA THR A 508 24.30 -3.14 -25.13
C THR A 508 25.55 -2.40 -25.58
N PRO A 509 26.12 -2.72 -26.75
CA PRO A 509 27.08 -1.85 -27.42
C PRO A 509 26.56 -0.40 -27.48
N PRO A 510 27.31 0.61 -26.98
CA PRO A 510 26.84 1.99 -26.88
C PRO A 510 26.39 2.58 -28.22
N VAL A 511 25.22 3.22 -28.21
CA VAL A 511 24.69 3.98 -29.36
C VAL A 511 25.20 5.42 -29.23
N GLN A 512 25.95 5.90 -30.22
CA GLN A 512 26.48 7.27 -30.21
C GLN A 512 25.36 8.31 -30.37
N GLY A 513 25.22 9.19 -29.38
CA GLY A 513 24.32 10.35 -29.40
C GLY A 513 24.95 11.56 -30.11
N HIS A 514 24.28 12.70 -30.08
CA HIS A 514 24.87 13.95 -30.60
C HIS A 514 25.99 14.47 -29.68
N GLY A 515 27.06 14.99 -30.30
CA GLY A 515 28.20 15.56 -29.59
C GLY A 515 28.99 14.53 -28.79
N GLN A 516 29.21 14.81 -27.50
CA GLN A 516 29.88 13.88 -26.57
C GLN A 516 28.91 12.98 -25.80
N LEU A 517 27.61 13.01 -26.11
CA LEU A 517 26.63 12.15 -25.45
C LEU A 517 26.57 10.77 -26.12
N GLY A 518 26.35 9.74 -25.31
CA GLY A 518 26.19 8.35 -25.75
C GLY A 518 25.07 7.67 -24.97
N LEU A 519 24.57 6.56 -25.50
CA LEU A 519 23.53 5.74 -24.89
C LEU A 519 24.04 4.30 -24.76
N GLY A 520 24.59 3.96 -23.60
CA GLY A 520 25.09 2.63 -23.27
C GLY A 520 24.37 2.03 -22.08
N LEU A 521 24.09 0.72 -22.12
CA LEU A 521 23.45 -0.03 -21.03
C LEU A 521 24.49 -0.89 -20.31
N SER A 522 24.55 -0.78 -18.99
CA SER A 522 25.42 -1.60 -18.14
C SER A 522 24.85 -1.81 -16.75
N ARG A 523 25.29 -2.86 -16.07
CA ARG A 523 25.00 -3.13 -14.67
C ARG A 523 26.29 -3.39 -13.90
N THR A 524 26.31 -3.01 -12.62
CA THR A 524 27.44 -3.28 -11.73
C THR A 524 26.96 -3.91 -10.43
N TYR A 525 27.45 -5.12 -10.14
CA TYR A 525 27.26 -5.81 -8.87
C TYR A 525 28.29 -5.35 -7.85
N ASN A 526 27.93 -5.30 -6.57
CA ASN A 526 28.82 -5.02 -5.44
C ASN A 526 28.44 -5.89 -4.23
N SER A 527 29.30 -6.81 -3.82
CA SER A 527 29.01 -7.83 -2.79
C SER A 527 28.98 -7.32 -1.35
N GLN A 528 29.40 -6.08 -1.12
CA GLN A 528 29.32 -5.40 0.18
C GLN A 528 28.23 -4.31 0.18
N GLU A 529 27.52 -4.11 -0.92
CA GLU A 529 26.36 -3.22 -0.95
C GLU A 529 25.20 -3.81 -0.13
N PRO A 530 24.63 -3.05 0.84
CA PRO A 530 23.53 -3.52 1.66
C PRO A 530 22.25 -3.78 0.84
N ALA A 531 21.24 -4.37 1.48
CA ALA A 531 19.99 -4.79 0.83
C ALA A 531 19.01 -3.64 0.47
N SER A 532 19.53 -2.51 -0.01
CA SER A 532 18.78 -1.35 -0.49
C SER A 532 19.67 -0.54 -1.47
N ILE A 533 19.17 -0.02 -2.60
CA ILE A 533 17.86 0.61 -2.80
C ILE A 533 17.07 0.02 -3.99
N GLY A 534 15.75 -0.17 -3.80
CA GLY A 534 14.74 0.03 -4.85
C GLY A 534 14.60 -1.02 -5.95
N VAL A 535 13.96 -2.16 -5.64
CA VAL A 535 13.55 -3.24 -6.58
C VAL A 535 12.83 -2.74 -7.83
N LEU A 536 12.10 -1.62 -7.72
CA LEU A 536 11.34 -0.99 -8.80
C LEU A 536 11.50 0.55 -8.77
N GLY A 537 12.74 1.02 -8.58
CA GLY A 537 13.10 2.45 -8.63
C GLY A 537 14.43 2.66 -9.35
N ASP A 538 15.52 2.24 -8.70
CA ASP A 538 16.89 2.62 -9.08
C ASP A 538 17.88 1.43 -9.16
N GLY A 539 17.48 0.22 -8.74
CA GLY A 539 18.34 -0.98 -8.70
C GLY A 539 17.78 -2.18 -9.47
N LEU A 540 18.67 -3.06 -9.95
CA LEU A 540 18.34 -4.35 -10.58
C LEU A 540 18.24 -5.48 -9.54
N GLY A 541 17.71 -5.17 -8.36
CA GLY A 541 17.74 -6.09 -7.22
C GLY A 541 19.02 -5.99 -6.38
N ARG A 542 19.15 -6.89 -5.40
CA ARG A 542 20.15 -6.73 -4.33
C ARG A 542 21.60 -6.66 -4.84
N GLY A 543 22.27 -5.56 -4.49
CA GLY A 543 23.66 -5.30 -4.83
C GLY A 543 23.94 -5.01 -6.31
N TRP A 544 22.91 -4.84 -7.16
CA TRP A 544 23.07 -4.51 -8.58
C TRP A 544 22.61 -3.08 -8.87
N THR A 545 23.57 -2.19 -9.12
CA THR A 545 23.33 -0.86 -9.66
C THR A 545 23.12 -0.90 -11.17
N PHE A 546 22.26 -0.01 -11.67
CA PHE A 546 21.90 0.05 -13.08
C PHE A 546 22.35 1.36 -13.74
N ASN A 547 23.03 1.26 -14.87
CA ASN A 547 23.80 2.35 -15.45
C ASN A 547 23.48 2.56 -16.93
N VAL A 548 22.61 3.53 -17.20
CA VAL A 548 22.39 4.12 -18.52
C VAL A 548 23.43 5.22 -18.73
N SER A 549 24.60 4.85 -19.25
CA SER A 549 25.75 5.76 -19.39
C SER A 549 25.49 6.81 -20.48
N ALA A 550 25.71 8.08 -20.12
CA ALA A 550 25.35 9.26 -20.91
C ALA A 550 26.50 9.92 -21.68
N ALA A 551 27.76 9.68 -21.30
CA ALA A 551 28.93 10.36 -21.86
C ALA A 551 29.82 9.40 -22.65
N GLY A 552 30.05 9.72 -23.92
CA GLY A 552 30.92 8.96 -24.81
C GLY A 552 32.36 9.44 -24.72
N ASP A 553 33.22 8.62 -24.10
CA ASP A 553 34.64 8.60 -24.42
C ASP A 553 35.13 7.15 -24.43
N LEU A 554 35.62 6.68 -25.58
CA LEU A 554 35.91 5.26 -25.86
C LEU A 554 37.26 4.79 -25.27
N GLY A 555 37.71 5.43 -24.19
CA GLY A 555 39.01 5.16 -23.56
C GLY A 555 39.28 5.85 -22.22
N ALA A 556 38.33 6.58 -21.63
CA ALA A 556 38.52 7.27 -20.34
C ALA A 556 37.58 6.70 -19.25
N PRO A 557 38.10 6.13 -18.14
CA PRO A 557 37.30 5.52 -17.08
C PRO A 557 36.75 6.57 -16.11
N LEU A 558 36.04 7.58 -16.62
CA LEU A 558 35.55 8.72 -15.83
C LEU A 558 34.01 8.80 -15.80
N SER A 559 33.45 8.31 -14.70
CA SER A 559 32.18 8.69 -14.07
C SER A 559 31.01 9.15 -14.94
N ALA A 560 30.33 8.18 -15.54
CA ALA A 560 29.14 8.35 -16.36
C ALA A 560 27.96 7.52 -15.83
N GLY A 561 27.60 7.71 -14.56
CA GLY A 561 26.48 7.02 -13.91
C GLY A 561 26.12 7.51 -12.51
N LEU A 562 26.56 8.70 -12.10
CA LEU A 562 26.44 9.20 -10.72
C LEU A 562 24.97 9.26 -10.24
N VAL A 563 24.49 8.25 -9.50
CA VAL A 563 23.17 8.25 -8.85
C VAL A 563 23.32 8.66 -7.39
N PRO A 564 22.73 9.79 -6.95
CA PRO A 564 22.61 10.13 -5.55
C PRO A 564 21.87 9.06 -4.72
N SER A 565 22.53 8.42 -3.74
CA SER A 565 21.98 7.21 -3.11
C SER A 565 20.82 7.44 -2.14
N ASP A 566 20.77 8.61 -1.48
CA ASP A 566 19.59 9.09 -0.75
C ASP A 566 19.72 10.61 -0.53
N LEU A 567 18.90 11.42 -1.22
CA LEU A 567 18.83 12.86 -1.02
C LEU A 567 17.68 13.30 -0.10
N SER A 568 16.83 12.36 0.33
CA SER A 568 15.56 12.64 1.01
C SER A 568 15.69 13.12 2.46
N ALA A 569 16.91 13.14 3.00
CA ALA A 569 17.25 13.65 4.34
C ALA A 569 17.84 15.08 4.33
N LEU A 570 17.89 15.78 3.19
CA LEU A 570 18.75 16.96 3.02
C LEU A 570 18.18 18.30 3.48
N THR A 571 17.94 18.39 4.78
CA THR A 571 18.24 19.60 5.57
C THR A 571 19.75 19.68 5.80
N SER A 572 20.49 20.23 4.82
CA SER A 572 21.93 20.58 4.91
C SER A 572 22.97 19.47 5.12
N GLY A 573 22.62 18.18 5.04
CA GLY A 573 23.56 17.06 5.19
C GLY A 573 24.52 16.82 4.01
N ASN A 574 25.40 15.81 4.17
CA ASN A 574 26.29 15.31 3.10
C ASN A 574 25.49 14.65 1.97
N VAL A 575 25.97 14.79 0.73
CA VAL A 575 25.41 14.12 -0.46
C VAL A 575 26.34 12.97 -0.84
N THR A 576 25.83 11.74 -0.94
CA THR A 576 26.58 10.61 -1.51
C THR A 576 26.13 10.37 -2.95
N LEU A 577 27.05 10.41 -3.91
CA LEU A 577 26.83 9.98 -5.28
C LEU A 577 27.46 8.59 -5.49
N VAL A 578 26.76 7.70 -6.17
CA VAL A 578 27.23 6.35 -6.54
C VAL A 578 27.59 6.35 -8.02
N ASP A 579 28.85 6.11 -8.36
CA ASP A 579 29.28 6.07 -9.76
C ASP A 579 29.00 4.71 -10.44
N ARG A 580 29.24 4.65 -11.76
CA ARG A 580 28.96 3.50 -12.64
C ARG A 580 29.56 2.17 -12.18
N ASP A 581 30.64 2.22 -11.43
CA ASP A 581 31.36 1.08 -10.85
C ASP A 581 30.91 0.71 -9.42
N GLY A 582 29.90 1.40 -8.88
CA GLY A 582 29.43 1.28 -7.51
C GLY A 582 30.17 2.16 -6.49
N THR A 583 31.10 3.02 -6.93
CA THR A 583 31.92 3.86 -6.04
C THR A 583 31.11 4.95 -5.39
N ARG A 584 31.16 5.03 -4.05
CA ARG A 584 30.35 5.95 -3.26
C ARG A 584 31.12 7.19 -2.81
N HIS A 585 31.10 8.23 -3.63
CA HIS A 585 31.75 9.51 -3.35
C HIS A 585 30.87 10.39 -2.43
N GLN A 586 31.34 10.67 -1.21
CA GLN A 586 30.64 11.56 -0.27
C GLN A 586 31.09 13.02 -0.39
N PHE A 587 30.16 13.88 -0.79
CA PHE A 587 30.28 15.32 -0.93
C PHE A 587 29.84 16.03 0.36
N THR A 588 30.70 16.90 0.89
CA THR A 588 30.45 17.64 2.14
C THR A 588 29.92 19.06 1.83
N PRO A 589 28.92 19.58 2.57
CA PRO A 589 28.40 20.93 2.36
C PRO A 589 29.49 21.99 2.49
N LYS A 590 29.51 22.93 1.55
CA LYS A 590 30.36 24.12 1.59
C LYS A 590 29.46 25.35 1.41
N GLN A 591 29.33 26.15 2.47
CA GLN A 591 28.59 27.40 2.45
C GLN A 591 29.11 28.29 1.32
N THR A 592 28.21 28.73 0.44
CA THR A 592 28.52 29.65 -0.66
C THR A 592 28.63 31.07 -0.10
N ALA A 593 29.76 31.74 -0.36
CA ALA A 593 30.05 33.09 0.17
C ALA A 593 29.11 34.20 -0.35
N ALA A 594 28.42 33.94 -1.45
CA ALA A 594 27.25 34.68 -1.91
C ALA A 594 26.33 33.70 -2.66
N ALA A 595 25.02 33.83 -2.53
CA ALA A 595 24.07 33.05 -3.30
C ALA A 595 23.86 33.68 -4.69
N VAL A 596 23.76 32.85 -5.73
CA VAL A 596 23.54 33.33 -7.11
C VAL A 596 22.04 33.41 -7.38
N THR A 597 21.60 34.59 -7.83
CA THR A 597 20.22 34.84 -8.26
C THR A 597 20.03 34.47 -9.73
N LEU A 598 19.12 33.54 -10.00
CA LEU A 598 18.71 33.19 -11.36
C LEU A 598 17.34 33.82 -11.62
N GLY A 599 17.34 35.00 -12.24
CA GLY A 599 16.15 35.81 -12.47
C GLY A 599 15.29 35.32 -13.63
N VAL A 600 13.98 35.20 -13.39
CA VAL A 600 12.97 35.21 -14.45
C VAL A 600 12.47 36.65 -14.53
N GLY A 601 12.55 37.28 -15.70
CA GLY A 601 12.06 38.65 -15.89
C GLY A 601 10.54 38.67 -16.05
N ASP A 602 9.91 39.77 -15.62
CA ASP A 602 8.45 39.96 -15.54
C ASP A 602 7.71 39.77 -16.89
N ASN A 603 8.43 39.80 -18.01
CA ASN A 603 7.92 39.63 -19.37
C ASN A 603 8.64 38.48 -20.10
N SER A 604 8.25 37.23 -19.77
CA SER A 604 8.54 35.94 -20.44
C SER A 604 10.00 35.56 -20.76
N THR A 605 10.95 36.47 -20.54
CA THR A 605 12.39 36.35 -20.82
C THR A 605 13.15 35.99 -19.55
N PHE A 606 14.13 35.10 -19.67
CA PHE A 606 14.98 34.69 -18.56
C PHE A 606 16.18 35.63 -18.44
N THR A 607 16.34 36.29 -17.29
CA THR A 607 17.29 37.40 -17.11
C THR A 607 18.21 37.11 -15.92
N LEU A 608 19.36 36.52 -16.22
CA LEU A 608 20.46 36.32 -15.26
C LEU A 608 21.01 37.68 -14.77
N ASP A 609 20.93 37.94 -13.47
CA ASP A 609 21.69 39.01 -12.83
C ASP A 609 23.14 38.52 -12.64
N LEU A 610 24.08 39.16 -13.35
CA LEU A 610 25.49 38.77 -13.41
C LEU A 610 26.42 39.77 -12.69
N SER A 611 25.90 40.47 -11.68
CA SER A 611 26.66 41.42 -10.84
C SER A 611 27.87 40.83 -10.09
N ASN A 612 28.04 39.50 -10.04
CA ASN A 612 29.22 38.82 -9.48
C ASN A 612 30.11 38.20 -10.58
N PRO A 613 31.23 38.85 -10.97
CA PRO A 613 32.05 38.40 -12.11
C PRO A 613 32.80 37.08 -11.87
N ASN A 614 33.03 36.67 -10.62
CA ASN A 614 33.91 35.54 -10.29
C ASN A 614 33.33 34.14 -10.62
N LEU A 615 32.07 34.06 -11.03
CA LEU A 615 31.40 32.80 -11.42
C LEU A 615 31.06 32.72 -12.92
N VAL A 616 31.18 33.84 -13.64
CA VAL A 616 30.64 34.03 -15.00
C VAL A 616 31.33 33.13 -16.04
N GLY A 617 32.66 33.01 -15.99
CA GLY A 617 33.45 32.36 -17.03
C GLY A 617 33.37 30.83 -17.11
N SER A 618 32.72 30.16 -16.15
CA SER A 618 32.64 28.68 -16.09
C SER A 618 31.24 28.14 -16.37
N LEU A 619 30.21 28.79 -15.82
CA LEU A 619 28.86 28.20 -15.78
C LEU A 619 28.01 28.51 -17.02
N LEU A 620 28.22 29.68 -17.64
CA LEU A 620 27.15 30.39 -18.36
C LEU A 620 27.05 30.17 -19.87
N GLY A 621 27.96 29.38 -20.47
CA GLY A 621 27.90 29.09 -21.91
C GLY A 621 26.67 28.28 -22.37
N SER A 622 25.95 27.67 -21.42
CA SER A 622 24.80 26.79 -21.69
C SER A 622 23.76 26.78 -20.55
N THR A 623 23.72 27.80 -19.69
CA THR A 623 22.74 27.85 -18.58
C THR A 623 21.30 28.03 -19.05
N ASN A 624 21.06 28.80 -20.12
CA ASN A 624 19.70 29.10 -20.55
C ASN A 624 18.98 27.83 -21.01
N ASP A 625 19.55 27.02 -21.92
CA ASP A 625 19.01 25.70 -22.29
C ASP A 625 18.72 24.79 -21.09
N ALA A 626 19.62 24.75 -20.11
CA ALA A 626 19.45 23.88 -18.93
C ALA A 626 18.34 24.36 -17.98
N LEU A 627 18.22 25.68 -17.80
CA LEU A 627 17.16 26.28 -16.98
C LEU A 627 15.82 26.33 -17.73
N GLU A 628 15.81 26.48 -19.05
CA GLU A 628 14.61 26.28 -19.88
C GLU A 628 14.22 24.81 -19.98
N SER A 629 15.14 23.84 -19.82
CA SER A 629 14.78 22.43 -19.66
C SER A 629 14.14 22.16 -18.29
N MET A 630 14.69 22.68 -17.18
CA MET A 630 14.05 22.60 -15.85
C MET A 630 12.69 23.32 -15.80
N VAL A 631 12.64 24.59 -16.21
CA VAL A 631 11.45 25.44 -16.20
C VAL A 631 10.44 24.98 -17.26
N GLY A 632 10.90 24.52 -18.41
CA GLY A 632 10.08 23.91 -19.45
C GLY A 632 9.47 22.60 -18.99
N PHE A 633 10.21 21.73 -18.29
CA PHE A 633 9.66 20.53 -17.66
C PHE A 633 8.58 20.90 -16.63
N LEU A 634 8.88 21.83 -15.71
CA LEU A 634 7.94 22.36 -14.73
C LEU A 634 6.68 23.01 -15.35
N ARG A 635 6.79 23.66 -16.52
CA ARG A 635 5.68 24.22 -17.30
C ARG A 635 4.93 23.17 -18.14
N SER A 636 5.57 22.06 -18.51
CA SER A 636 4.99 20.99 -19.34
C SER A 636 4.17 19.97 -18.54
N ALA A 637 4.35 19.94 -17.22
CA ALA A 637 3.59 19.06 -16.35
C ALA A 637 2.08 19.40 -16.40
N PRO A 638 1.17 18.41 -16.42
CA PRO A 638 -0.26 18.68 -16.59
C PRO A 638 -0.83 19.59 -15.49
N ASN A 639 -1.53 20.66 -15.91
CA ASN A 639 -2.04 21.74 -15.06
C ASN A 639 -3.07 21.33 -13.96
N GLY A 640 -3.41 20.05 -13.83
CA GLY A 640 -4.42 19.57 -12.87
C GLY A 640 -3.92 19.31 -11.44
N GLY A 641 -2.59 19.29 -11.19
CA GLY A 641 -2.02 18.74 -9.96
C GLY A 641 -1.68 19.72 -8.82
N LEU A 642 -1.46 21.01 -9.10
CA LEU A 642 -0.95 21.97 -8.11
C LEU A 642 -1.65 23.34 -8.19
N THR A 643 -2.90 23.41 -7.71
CA THR A 643 -3.72 24.64 -7.67
C THR A 643 -3.22 25.73 -6.70
N GLY A 644 -2.07 25.55 -6.04
CA GLY A 644 -1.46 26.52 -5.12
C GLY A 644 0.00 26.92 -5.41
N LEU A 645 0.67 26.31 -6.39
CA LEU A 645 2.11 26.53 -6.64
C LEU A 645 2.33 27.36 -7.90
N ASN A 646 2.17 28.68 -7.79
CA ASN A 646 2.33 29.60 -8.92
C ASN A 646 3.82 29.75 -9.31
N LEU A 647 4.25 28.94 -10.27
CA LEU A 647 5.61 28.93 -10.82
C LEU A 647 6.04 30.25 -11.48
N ALA A 648 5.11 31.14 -11.86
CA ALA A 648 5.46 32.47 -12.36
C ALA A 648 6.04 33.38 -11.26
N ASN A 649 5.75 33.07 -9.98
CA ASN A 649 6.23 33.83 -8.82
C ASN A 649 7.48 33.19 -8.16
N LEU A 650 8.15 32.24 -8.83
CA LEU A 650 9.28 31.48 -8.30
C LEU A 650 10.60 31.93 -8.94
N LYS A 651 11.60 32.22 -8.10
CA LYS A 651 12.98 32.54 -8.46
C LYS A 651 13.91 31.41 -8.04
N VAL A 652 14.85 31.01 -8.89
CA VAL A 652 15.78 29.92 -8.56
C VAL A 652 17.05 30.49 -7.93
N CYS A 653 17.48 29.88 -6.82
CA CYS A 653 18.70 30.25 -6.09
C CYS A 653 19.61 29.04 -5.93
N VAL A 654 20.93 29.24 -6.06
CA VAL A 654 21.94 28.25 -5.65
C VAL A 654 22.29 28.49 -4.18
N THR A 655 21.94 27.54 -3.30
CA THR A 655 22.07 27.72 -1.82
C THR A 655 23.32 27.10 -1.22
N THR A 656 23.85 26.09 -1.89
CA THR A 656 24.83 25.18 -1.30
C THR A 656 25.70 24.63 -2.40
N SER A 657 26.98 24.98 -2.37
CA SER A 657 28.02 24.22 -3.06
C SER A 657 28.44 23.05 -2.19
N TYR A 658 29.02 22.02 -2.77
CA TYR A 658 29.64 20.94 -2.00
C TYR A 658 31.11 20.80 -2.34
N LYS A 659 31.91 20.45 -1.33
CA LYS A 659 33.29 20.01 -1.47
C LYS A 659 33.27 18.52 -1.78
N ALA A 660 33.76 18.16 -2.97
CA ALA A 660 34.02 16.78 -3.37
C ALA A 660 35.07 16.10 -2.46
N PRO A 661 35.06 14.76 -2.34
CA PRO A 661 36.15 14.03 -1.70
C PRO A 661 37.45 14.13 -2.53
N ALA A 662 38.56 13.66 -1.98
CA ALA A 662 39.84 13.63 -2.71
C ALA A 662 39.73 12.76 -3.98
N GLY A 663 40.49 13.11 -5.02
CA GLY A 663 40.44 12.46 -6.34
C GLY A 663 39.24 12.83 -7.21
N VAL A 664 38.11 13.24 -6.63
CA VAL A 664 36.87 13.50 -7.37
C VAL A 664 36.81 14.95 -7.87
N HIS A 665 37.09 15.13 -9.16
CA HIS A 665 37.08 16.43 -9.83
C HIS A 665 35.67 16.87 -10.29
N LEU A 666 34.69 16.83 -9.40
CA LEU A 666 33.29 17.15 -9.69
C LEU A 666 32.79 18.36 -8.89
N GLY A 667 32.19 19.34 -9.55
CA GLY A 667 31.40 20.36 -8.88
C GLY A 667 29.98 19.85 -8.61
N LEU A 668 29.44 20.08 -7.41
CA LEU A 668 28.07 19.75 -7.02
C LEU A 668 27.39 20.96 -6.36
N TRP A 669 26.15 21.23 -6.73
CA TRP A 669 25.33 22.35 -6.23
C TRP A 669 23.90 21.92 -5.94
N ARG A 670 23.25 22.58 -4.96
CA ARG A 670 21.82 22.45 -4.64
C ARG A 670 21.05 23.70 -5.08
N PHE A 671 19.91 23.49 -5.73
CA PHE A 671 18.96 24.54 -6.11
C PHE A 671 17.74 24.56 -5.19
N VAL A 672 17.22 25.76 -4.97
CA VAL A 672 15.90 25.98 -4.36
C VAL A 672 15.11 27.01 -5.17
N GLY A 673 13.80 26.97 -5.02
CA GLY A 673 12.87 28.02 -5.42
C GLY A 673 12.50 28.87 -4.21
N VAL A 674 12.51 30.19 -4.40
CA VAL A 674 12.02 31.18 -3.44
C VAL A 674 11.01 32.10 -4.14
N GLY A 675 10.23 32.89 -3.37
CA GLY A 675 9.40 33.94 -3.97
C GLY A 675 10.26 35.00 -4.67
N LEU A 676 9.76 35.63 -5.75
CA LEU A 676 10.50 36.66 -6.50
C LEU A 676 11.16 37.72 -5.60
N SER A 677 10.45 38.20 -4.59
CA SER A 677 10.89 39.21 -3.62
C SER A 677 11.90 38.73 -2.57
N THR A 678 12.10 37.42 -2.40
CA THR A 678 13.05 36.86 -1.43
C THR A 678 14.48 36.93 -1.99
N PRO A 679 15.43 37.64 -1.36
CA PRO A 679 16.84 37.64 -1.79
C PRO A 679 17.47 36.25 -1.60
N CYS A 680 18.27 35.78 -2.56
CA CYS A 680 18.85 34.43 -2.53
C CYS A 680 19.87 34.23 -1.40
N ASP A 681 20.47 35.31 -0.92
CA ASP A 681 21.44 35.38 0.18
C ASP A 681 20.81 35.22 1.57
N ASN A 682 19.51 35.54 1.72
CA ASN A 682 18.75 35.33 2.96
C ASN A 682 18.16 33.90 3.10
N VAL A 683 18.66 32.94 2.30
CA VAL A 683 18.17 31.57 2.25
C VAL A 683 18.80 30.69 3.34
N THR A 684 18.36 30.91 4.57
CA THR A 684 18.71 30.06 5.72
C THR A 684 17.82 28.79 5.74
N PRO A 685 18.37 27.56 5.85
CA PRO A 685 17.57 26.31 5.80
C PRO A 685 16.58 26.03 6.96
N THR A 686 16.25 27.02 7.79
CA THR A 686 15.60 26.83 9.10
C THR A 686 14.07 26.81 9.04
N SER A 687 13.52 25.61 8.81
CA SER A 687 12.27 25.08 9.39
C SER A 687 11.03 25.98 9.49
N GLY A 688 10.05 25.78 8.59
CA GLY A 688 8.66 26.22 8.80
C GLY A 688 7.80 26.14 7.52
N PRO A 689 6.70 25.35 7.49
CA PRO A 689 5.90 25.19 6.26
C PRO A 689 5.05 26.41 5.87
N ASN A 690 4.84 27.38 6.77
CA ASN A 690 3.83 28.44 6.61
C ASN A 690 4.40 29.83 6.23
N SER A 691 5.69 29.97 5.94
CA SER A 691 6.28 31.29 5.61
C SER A 691 7.49 31.20 4.68
N THR A 692 7.30 31.55 3.40
CA THR A 692 8.37 31.87 2.41
C THR A 692 9.53 30.88 2.32
N ALA A 693 9.32 29.62 2.71
CA ALA A 693 10.40 28.66 2.88
C ALA A 693 11.02 28.26 1.52
N PRO A 694 12.35 28.14 1.42
CA PRO A 694 13.00 27.74 0.17
C PRO A 694 12.64 26.29 -0.19
N ILE A 695 11.85 26.12 -1.25
CA ILE A 695 11.45 24.81 -1.77
C ILE A 695 12.67 24.21 -2.48
N ALA A 696 13.16 23.04 -2.07
CA ALA A 696 14.21 22.37 -2.83
C ALA A 696 13.72 22.06 -4.25
N LEU A 697 14.54 22.31 -5.27
CA LEU A 697 14.20 22.02 -6.68
C LEU A 697 15.06 20.90 -7.27
N GLY A 698 16.26 20.70 -6.74
CA GLY A 698 17.14 19.62 -7.18
C GLY A 698 18.60 19.94 -6.97
N TYR A 699 19.44 19.24 -7.72
CA TYR A 699 20.90 19.36 -7.67
C TYR A 699 21.47 19.39 -9.09
N ALA A 700 22.66 19.94 -9.26
CA ALA A 700 23.45 19.77 -10.47
C ALA A 700 24.85 19.31 -10.15
N THR A 701 25.41 18.45 -11.00
CA THR A 701 26.85 18.21 -11.08
C THR A 701 27.41 18.78 -12.37
N VAL A 702 28.69 19.17 -12.35
CA VAL A 702 29.45 19.55 -13.55
C VAL A 702 30.86 18.93 -13.47
N ARG A 703 31.22 18.18 -14.52
CA ARG A 703 32.52 17.54 -14.74
C ARG A 703 33.54 18.50 -15.37
N PRO A 704 34.85 18.21 -15.36
CA PRO A 704 35.88 19.08 -15.93
C PRO A 704 35.78 19.25 -17.45
N ASP A 705 35.25 18.24 -18.15
CA ASP A 705 34.92 18.27 -19.58
C ASP A 705 33.66 19.10 -19.92
N ARG A 706 33.02 19.67 -18.89
CA ARG A 706 31.77 20.43 -18.90
C ARG A 706 30.51 19.62 -19.19
N VAL A 707 30.55 18.29 -19.09
CA VAL A 707 29.32 17.50 -18.98
C VAL A 707 28.60 17.89 -17.68
N ARG A 708 27.33 18.26 -17.78
CA ARG A 708 26.47 18.71 -16.68
C ARG A 708 25.35 17.69 -16.49
N GLN A 709 25.05 17.32 -15.25
CA GLN A 709 23.91 16.47 -14.94
C GLN A 709 22.97 17.20 -13.96
N ILE A 710 21.66 17.06 -14.15
CA ILE A 710 20.60 17.68 -13.34
C ILE A 710 19.82 16.58 -12.65
N TYR A 711 19.61 16.70 -11.34
CA TYR A 711 18.90 15.73 -10.50
C TYR A 711 17.69 16.35 -9.84
N SER A 712 16.64 15.57 -9.63
CA SER A 712 15.52 15.93 -8.75
C SER A 712 15.99 16.08 -7.30
N VAL A 713 15.11 16.59 -6.43
CA VAL A 713 15.38 16.59 -4.98
C VAL A 713 15.44 15.18 -4.37
N THR A 714 14.83 14.18 -5.01
CA THR A 714 14.88 12.78 -4.60
C THR A 714 16.17 12.08 -5.02
N GLY A 715 16.95 12.66 -5.95
CA GLY A 715 18.20 12.10 -6.46
C GLY A 715 18.11 11.49 -7.85
N GLN A 716 16.92 11.46 -8.46
CA GLN A 716 16.70 10.88 -9.77
C GLN A 716 17.30 11.80 -10.85
N LEU A 717 18.16 11.24 -11.72
CA LEU A 717 18.81 11.96 -12.82
C LEU A 717 17.77 12.36 -13.86
N LEU A 718 17.60 13.66 -14.11
CA LEU A 718 16.57 14.23 -14.99
C LEU A 718 17.10 14.56 -16.39
N SER A 719 18.33 15.06 -16.46
CA SER A 719 18.93 15.50 -17.72
C SER A 719 20.47 15.49 -17.64
N THR A 720 21.14 15.14 -18.74
CA THR A 720 22.58 15.29 -18.93
C THR A 720 22.84 16.14 -20.18
N PHE A 721 23.69 17.15 -20.06
CA PHE A 721 24.12 18.02 -21.16
C PHE A 721 25.63 17.87 -21.42
N ASP A 722 26.05 17.99 -22.68
CA ASP A 722 27.47 18.14 -23.02
C ASP A 722 27.89 19.62 -23.17
N LYS A 723 29.20 19.83 -23.44
CA LYS A 723 29.78 21.17 -23.64
C LYS A 723 29.26 21.91 -24.88
N ALA A 724 28.54 21.24 -25.78
CA ALA A 724 27.97 21.79 -27.01
C ALA A 724 26.45 22.03 -26.90
N GLY A 725 25.83 21.70 -25.76
CA GLY A 725 24.40 21.89 -25.53
C GLY A 725 23.52 20.78 -26.13
N ASN A 726 24.09 19.62 -26.45
CA ASN A 726 23.30 18.40 -26.66
C ASN A 726 22.70 17.97 -25.32
N GLU A 727 21.51 17.36 -25.34
CA GLU A 727 20.78 16.93 -24.14
C GLU A 727 20.39 15.46 -24.25
N LEU A 728 20.55 14.71 -23.16
CA LEU A 728 19.88 13.44 -22.88
C LEU A 728 18.93 13.63 -21.71
N ARG A 729 17.63 13.44 -21.94
CA ARG A 729 16.59 13.62 -20.92
C ARG A 729 16.06 12.27 -20.45
N TYR A 730 15.82 12.19 -19.15
CA TYR A 730 15.37 11.01 -18.43
C TYR A 730 13.93 11.25 -17.98
N ALA A 731 13.01 10.36 -18.37
CA ALA A 731 11.59 10.44 -18.04
C ALA A 731 11.19 9.31 -17.09
N TYR A 732 10.30 9.61 -16.16
CA TYR A 732 9.89 8.73 -15.07
C TYR A 732 8.37 8.52 -15.05
N GLY A 733 7.91 7.42 -14.45
CA GLY A 733 6.50 6.99 -14.49
C GLY A 733 5.51 7.96 -13.85
N PHE A 734 5.87 8.64 -12.76
CA PHE A 734 5.04 9.68 -12.15
C PHE A 734 5.35 11.05 -12.76
N ALA A 735 4.72 11.36 -13.89
CA ALA A 735 4.78 12.65 -14.58
C ALA A 735 3.99 13.78 -13.85
N GLY A 736 3.95 13.77 -12.52
CA GLY A 736 3.27 14.76 -11.68
C GLY A 736 4.26 15.63 -10.91
N VAL A 737 4.02 16.94 -10.83
CA VAL A 737 4.96 17.91 -10.22
C VAL A 737 5.31 17.57 -8.77
N ALA A 738 4.42 16.91 -8.03
CA ALA A 738 4.66 16.42 -6.67
C ALA A 738 5.94 15.57 -6.53
N ALA A 739 6.33 14.83 -7.57
CA ALA A 739 7.60 14.09 -7.60
C ALA A 739 8.82 15.03 -7.67
N TYR A 740 8.71 16.09 -8.47
CA TYR A 740 9.80 17.04 -8.69
C TYR A 740 10.11 17.87 -7.44
N ILE A 741 9.07 18.28 -6.70
CA ILE A 741 9.20 19.01 -5.42
C ILE A 741 9.45 18.08 -4.22
N GLY A 742 9.65 16.78 -4.44
CA GLY A 742 10.06 15.82 -3.40
C GLY A 742 8.96 15.40 -2.43
N VAL A 743 7.70 15.64 -2.77
CA VAL A 743 6.54 15.18 -1.98
C VAL A 743 6.26 13.69 -2.23
N VAL A 744 6.65 13.18 -3.40
CA VAL A 744 6.69 11.74 -3.74
C VAL A 744 7.97 11.41 -4.52
N SER A 745 8.25 10.12 -4.77
CA SER A 745 9.25 9.72 -5.78
C SER A 745 8.71 9.93 -7.20
N ALA A 746 9.57 10.17 -8.19
CA ALA A 746 9.18 10.11 -9.60
C ALA A 746 8.86 8.67 -10.07
N GLY A 747 9.15 7.68 -9.22
CA GLY A 747 8.96 6.25 -9.51
C GLY A 747 10.01 5.71 -10.46
N GLN A 748 9.60 4.78 -11.32
CA GLN A 748 10.43 4.06 -12.28
C GLN A 748 10.93 4.97 -13.42
N LEU A 749 12.18 4.79 -13.85
CA LEU A 749 12.73 5.42 -15.07
C LEU A 749 12.08 4.77 -16.30
N THR A 750 11.16 5.45 -16.99
CA THR A 750 10.45 4.88 -18.15
C THR A 750 11.18 5.05 -19.47
N GLN A 751 11.95 6.13 -19.66
CA GLN A 751 12.66 6.42 -20.92
C GLN A 751 13.93 7.27 -20.72
N VAL A 752 14.92 7.12 -21.61
CA VAL A 752 16.06 8.05 -21.76
C VAL A 752 16.22 8.39 -23.24
N TYR A 753 16.21 9.68 -23.60
CA TYR A 753 16.07 10.12 -25.00
C TYR A 753 16.78 11.44 -25.33
N GLU A 754 17.04 11.69 -26.63
CA GLU A 754 17.65 12.93 -27.15
C GLU A 754 16.57 13.93 -27.63
N PRO A 755 16.05 14.86 -26.79
CA PRO A 755 14.88 15.70 -27.12
C PRO A 755 15.06 16.62 -28.33
N LYS A 756 16.29 17.00 -28.68
CA LYS A 756 16.59 17.86 -29.84
C LYS A 756 16.54 17.12 -31.19
N THR A 757 16.33 15.80 -31.21
CA THR A 757 16.18 15.01 -32.44
C THR A 757 14.84 15.32 -33.13
N PRO A 758 14.79 15.55 -34.46
CA PRO A 758 13.53 15.79 -35.17
C PRO A 758 12.51 14.66 -34.94
N GLY A 759 11.33 15.02 -34.41
CA GLY A 759 10.27 14.08 -34.05
C GLY A 759 10.29 13.54 -32.61
N CYS A 760 11.31 13.84 -31.79
CA CYS A 760 11.33 13.50 -30.35
C CYS A 760 10.43 14.39 -29.46
N ALA A 761 9.63 15.30 -30.03
CA ALA A 761 8.73 16.18 -29.27
C ALA A 761 7.71 15.42 -28.40
N ASN A 762 7.39 14.17 -28.77
CA ASN A 762 6.80 13.17 -27.89
C ASN A 762 7.78 11.98 -27.80
N PRO A 763 8.36 11.66 -26.62
CA PRO A 763 9.39 10.63 -26.52
C PRO A 763 8.83 9.20 -26.63
N LEU A 764 7.50 9.03 -26.54
CA LEU A 764 6.83 7.78 -26.92
C LEU A 764 6.91 7.49 -28.43
N SER A 765 7.12 8.51 -29.28
CA SER A 765 7.21 8.37 -30.74
C SER A 765 8.28 7.36 -31.13
N THR A 766 7.95 6.39 -31.98
CA THR A 766 8.88 5.38 -32.50
C THR A 766 10.01 5.98 -33.36
N SER A 767 9.85 7.23 -33.83
CA SER A 767 10.94 7.99 -34.47
C SER A 767 11.98 8.51 -33.49
N CYS A 768 11.70 8.49 -32.18
CA CYS A 768 12.60 9.05 -31.18
C CYS A 768 13.64 8.02 -30.75
N ARG A 769 14.92 8.41 -30.84
CA ARG A 769 16.05 7.62 -30.37
C ARG A 769 16.05 7.59 -28.83
N SER A 770 15.58 6.49 -28.27
CA SER A 770 15.44 6.34 -26.82
C SER A 770 15.72 4.92 -26.32
N PHE A 771 16.24 4.80 -25.10
CA PHE A 771 15.98 3.61 -24.29
C PHE A 771 14.55 3.69 -23.74
N ARG A 772 13.87 2.55 -23.69
CA ARG A 772 12.50 2.40 -23.18
C ARG A 772 12.46 1.28 -22.16
N PHE A 773 11.79 1.52 -21.04
CA PHE A 773 11.75 0.62 -19.89
C PHE A 773 10.32 0.17 -19.62
N LEU A 774 10.12 -1.15 -19.54
CA LEU A 774 8.86 -1.78 -19.16
C LEU A 774 9.12 -2.67 -17.95
N TYR A 775 8.63 -2.23 -16.79
CA TYR A 775 8.75 -2.99 -15.55
C TYR A 775 7.61 -3.99 -15.39
N THR A 776 7.91 -5.14 -14.81
CA THR A 776 6.97 -6.23 -14.52
C THR A 776 7.13 -6.66 -13.05
N PRO A 777 6.20 -7.46 -12.48
CA PRO A 777 6.39 -8.02 -11.14
C PRO A 777 7.65 -8.89 -10.99
N THR A 778 8.20 -9.38 -12.10
CA THR A 778 9.38 -10.26 -12.17
C THR A 778 10.63 -9.59 -12.73
N GLY A 779 10.65 -8.26 -12.89
CA GLY A 779 11.85 -7.51 -13.31
C GLY A 779 11.59 -6.36 -14.29
N VAL A 780 12.50 -6.17 -15.25
CA VAL A 780 12.43 -5.06 -16.21
C VAL A 780 12.90 -5.47 -17.61
N VAL A 781 12.18 -4.98 -18.62
CA VAL A 781 12.50 -5.16 -20.04
C VAL A 781 12.94 -3.81 -20.61
N VAL A 782 14.12 -3.78 -21.25
CA VAL A 782 14.71 -2.57 -21.82
C VAL A 782 14.82 -2.71 -23.32
N THR A 783 14.12 -1.86 -24.08
CA THR A 783 14.34 -1.71 -25.52
C THR A 783 15.33 -0.58 -25.77
N ASP A 784 16.36 -0.82 -26.57
CA ASP A 784 17.37 0.17 -26.95
C ASP A 784 17.01 0.93 -28.25
N PRO A 785 17.74 2.00 -28.60
CA PRO A 785 17.44 2.78 -29.80
C PRO A 785 17.67 2.07 -31.14
N ALA A 786 18.23 0.85 -31.13
CA ALA A 786 18.35 -0.04 -32.29
C ALA A 786 17.27 -1.14 -32.30
N GLY A 787 16.32 -1.11 -31.36
CA GLY A 787 15.25 -2.09 -31.21
C GLY A 787 15.68 -3.39 -30.53
N ARG A 788 16.92 -3.50 -30.03
CA ARG A 788 17.38 -4.67 -29.25
C ARG A 788 16.67 -4.67 -27.90
N VAL A 789 16.37 -5.84 -27.36
CA VAL A 789 15.60 -6.01 -26.12
C VAL A 789 16.42 -6.77 -25.09
N THR A 790 16.73 -6.14 -23.97
CA THR A 790 17.40 -6.76 -22.82
C THR A 790 16.41 -6.91 -21.68
N SER A 791 16.05 -8.16 -21.36
CA SER A 791 15.16 -8.50 -20.24
C SER A 791 15.98 -8.92 -19.01
N TYR A 792 15.71 -8.29 -17.88
CA TYR A 792 16.31 -8.56 -16.58
C TYR A 792 15.26 -9.23 -15.69
N THR A 793 15.51 -10.49 -15.31
CA THR A 793 14.61 -11.30 -14.48
C THR A 793 15.07 -11.29 -13.03
N LEU A 794 14.16 -10.97 -12.12
CA LEU A 794 14.36 -11.01 -10.67
C LEU A 794 13.66 -12.24 -10.08
N ASP A 795 14.23 -12.82 -9.02
CA ASP A 795 13.48 -13.71 -8.13
C ASP A 795 12.42 -12.93 -7.34
N LEU A 796 11.22 -13.50 -7.24
CA LEU A 796 10.04 -12.86 -6.64
C LEU A 796 10.14 -12.68 -5.11
N TRP A 797 10.94 -13.49 -4.42
CA TRP A 797 10.98 -13.52 -2.96
C TRP A 797 12.16 -12.73 -2.39
N THR A 798 13.32 -12.85 -3.03
CA THR A 798 14.57 -12.22 -2.62
C THR A 798 14.87 -10.92 -3.38
N SER A 799 14.17 -10.65 -4.48
CA SER A 799 14.45 -9.54 -5.41
C SER A 799 15.90 -9.51 -5.88
N GLN A 800 16.46 -10.69 -6.20
CA GLN A 800 17.81 -10.86 -6.74
C GLN A 800 17.77 -11.07 -8.26
N LEU A 801 18.73 -10.50 -8.99
CA LEU A 801 18.85 -10.66 -10.44
C LEU A 801 19.24 -12.09 -10.79
N THR A 802 18.32 -12.93 -11.24
CA THR A 802 18.58 -14.36 -11.54
C THR A 802 18.98 -14.61 -13.00
N GLN A 803 18.52 -13.77 -13.94
CA GLN A 803 18.83 -13.91 -15.35
C GLN A 803 18.84 -12.56 -16.07
N VAL A 804 19.68 -12.41 -17.08
CA VAL A 804 19.55 -11.35 -18.10
C VAL A 804 19.63 -11.94 -19.49
N SER A 805 18.68 -11.58 -20.34
CA SER A 805 18.43 -12.18 -21.65
C SER A 805 18.37 -11.07 -22.71
N THR A 806 19.31 -11.06 -23.65
CA THR A 806 19.40 -10.03 -24.70
C THR A 806 18.98 -10.59 -26.06
N LYS A 807 18.10 -9.87 -26.76
CA LYS A 807 17.57 -10.21 -28.08
C LYS A 807 17.80 -9.10 -29.11
N SER A 808 17.90 -9.49 -30.37
CA SER A 808 17.94 -8.58 -31.51
C SER A 808 16.57 -7.91 -31.75
N ALA A 809 16.52 -6.91 -32.63
CA ALA A 809 15.25 -6.32 -33.09
C ALA A 809 14.36 -7.29 -33.90
N SER A 810 14.90 -8.42 -34.38
CA SER A 810 14.12 -9.52 -34.98
C SER A 810 13.68 -10.58 -33.96
N GLY A 811 14.02 -10.42 -32.68
CA GLY A 811 13.68 -11.36 -31.59
C GLY A 811 14.66 -12.53 -31.43
N GLU A 812 15.73 -12.58 -32.22
CA GLU A 812 16.80 -13.58 -32.13
C GLU A 812 17.57 -13.45 -30.80
N GLN A 813 17.88 -14.56 -30.14
CA GLN A 813 18.60 -14.56 -28.86
C GLN A 813 20.10 -14.26 -29.10
N LEU A 814 20.58 -13.10 -28.63
CA LEU A 814 21.99 -12.71 -28.72
C LEU A 814 22.83 -13.25 -27.55
N GLY A 815 22.19 -13.55 -26.42
CA GLY A 815 22.84 -14.22 -25.29
C GLY A 815 22.01 -14.22 -24.02
N THR A 816 22.34 -15.09 -23.08
CA THR A 816 21.70 -15.19 -21.76
C THR A 816 22.73 -15.36 -20.67
N TRP A 817 22.68 -14.49 -19.66
CA TRP A 817 23.45 -14.58 -18.43
C TRP A 817 22.54 -15.13 -17.33
N ASN A 818 23.05 -16.03 -16.49
CA ASN A 818 22.32 -16.56 -15.34
C ASN A 818 23.17 -16.40 -14.07
N TYR A 819 22.51 -16.13 -12.96
CA TYR A 819 23.12 -15.78 -11.69
C TYR A 819 22.52 -16.57 -10.55
N THR A 820 23.33 -16.92 -9.56
CA THR A 820 22.87 -17.58 -8.33
C THR A 820 23.58 -17.02 -7.10
N TYR A 821 22.91 -17.03 -5.95
CA TYR A 821 23.32 -16.36 -4.72
C TYR A 821 23.25 -17.31 -3.53
N GLN A 822 23.95 -16.96 -2.45
CA GLN A 822 24.11 -17.77 -1.23
C GLN A 822 22.80 -18.35 -0.66
N ASP A 823 21.71 -17.58 -0.75
CA ASP A 823 20.37 -17.91 -0.25
C ASP A 823 19.43 -18.55 -1.29
N LEU A 824 19.91 -18.72 -2.55
CA LEU A 824 19.20 -19.40 -3.63
C LEU A 824 19.91 -20.69 -4.14
N VAL A 825 21.06 -21.07 -3.57
CA VAL A 825 21.81 -22.28 -3.97
C VAL A 825 21.87 -23.36 -2.90
N SER A 826 22.02 -24.60 -3.35
CA SER A 826 22.46 -25.73 -2.53
C SER A 826 23.51 -26.54 -3.30
N PRO A 827 24.72 -26.76 -2.75
CA PRO A 827 25.23 -26.24 -1.47
C PRO A 827 25.50 -24.71 -1.52
N PRO A 828 25.52 -24.03 -0.35
CA PRO A 828 25.93 -22.62 -0.22
C PRO A 828 27.40 -22.40 -0.60
N CYS A 829 27.74 -21.20 -1.08
CA CYS A 829 29.12 -20.80 -1.43
C CYS A 829 29.92 -20.16 -0.26
N GLY A 830 29.36 -20.17 0.96
CA GLY A 830 30.02 -19.65 2.17
C GLY A 830 29.85 -18.13 2.38
N GLY A 831 29.01 -17.48 1.57
CA GLY A 831 28.77 -16.04 1.63
C GLY A 831 27.78 -15.62 2.71
N ASN A 832 27.55 -14.32 2.80
CA ASN A 832 26.35 -13.74 3.42
C ASN A 832 25.16 -13.88 2.45
N ASN A 833 23.93 -13.97 2.95
CA ASN A 833 22.72 -13.97 2.09
C ASN A 833 22.74 -12.77 1.12
N GLY A 834 22.37 -12.98 -0.13
CA GLY A 834 22.48 -12.00 -1.21
C GLY A 834 23.88 -11.85 -1.84
N GLN A 835 24.89 -12.61 -1.40
CA GLN A 835 26.18 -12.65 -2.10
C GLN A 835 26.16 -13.60 -3.30
N LEU A 836 26.69 -13.12 -4.42
CA LEU A 836 26.66 -13.77 -5.73
C LEU A 836 27.62 -14.97 -5.78
N CYS A 837 27.09 -16.19 -5.78
CA CYS A 837 27.86 -17.43 -5.82
C CYS A 837 28.32 -17.81 -7.23
N THR A 838 27.52 -17.59 -8.27
CA THR A 838 27.87 -18.06 -9.62
C THR A 838 27.38 -17.15 -10.73
N ILE A 839 28.14 -17.12 -11.83
CA ILE A 839 27.80 -16.42 -13.08
C ILE A 839 27.95 -17.42 -14.24
N THR A 840 26.84 -17.78 -14.88
CA THR A 840 26.87 -18.55 -16.13
C THR A 840 26.68 -17.58 -17.30
N ASN A 841 27.65 -17.55 -18.21
CA ASN A 841 27.66 -16.63 -19.35
C ASN A 841 26.94 -17.22 -20.59
N PRO A 842 26.79 -16.46 -21.70
CA PRO A 842 26.04 -16.91 -22.88
C PRO A 842 26.58 -18.14 -23.60
N THR A 843 27.83 -18.55 -23.37
CA THR A 843 28.39 -19.80 -23.92
C THR A 843 28.24 -20.99 -22.96
N GLY A 844 27.52 -20.81 -21.85
CA GLY A 844 27.30 -21.84 -20.83
C GLY A 844 28.46 -22.03 -19.86
N LYS A 845 29.62 -21.39 -20.09
CA LYS A 845 30.76 -21.44 -19.17
C LYS A 845 30.43 -20.68 -17.88
N LYS A 846 30.87 -21.23 -16.73
CA LYS A 846 30.41 -20.82 -15.41
C LYS A 846 31.56 -20.34 -14.52
N THR A 847 31.54 -19.07 -14.14
CA THR A 847 32.37 -18.54 -13.05
C THR A 847 31.74 -18.90 -11.71
N THR A 848 32.54 -19.30 -10.73
CA THR A 848 32.09 -19.61 -9.35
C THR A 848 32.89 -18.82 -8.33
N VAL A 849 32.20 -18.29 -7.32
CA VAL A 849 32.77 -17.46 -6.25
C VAL A 849 32.62 -18.21 -4.92
N GLY A 850 33.72 -18.43 -4.21
CA GLY A 850 33.74 -18.91 -2.82
C GLY A 850 33.96 -17.76 -1.85
N TYR A 851 33.32 -17.82 -0.68
CA TYR A 851 33.40 -16.79 0.35
C TYR A 851 33.75 -17.36 1.72
N THR A 852 34.24 -16.50 2.62
CA THR A 852 34.28 -16.74 4.07
C THR A 852 34.14 -15.42 4.81
N GLY A 853 33.22 -15.34 5.78
CA GLY A 853 32.97 -14.12 6.56
C GLY A 853 32.55 -12.91 5.72
N GLY A 854 31.92 -13.14 4.56
CA GLY A 854 31.52 -12.11 3.61
C GLY A 854 32.61 -11.62 2.64
N LYS A 855 33.86 -12.10 2.75
CA LYS A 855 34.96 -11.84 1.81
C LYS A 855 35.07 -12.95 0.77
N VAL A 856 35.40 -12.63 -0.49
CA VAL A 856 35.74 -13.64 -1.51
C VAL A 856 37.02 -14.37 -1.11
N THR A 857 36.98 -15.69 -0.96
CA THR A 857 38.15 -16.56 -0.73
C THR A 857 38.59 -17.33 -1.97
N SER A 858 37.71 -17.50 -2.97
CA SER A 858 38.08 -18.04 -4.28
C SER A 858 37.23 -17.49 -5.41
N LEU A 859 37.82 -17.43 -6.61
CA LEU A 859 37.15 -17.09 -7.86
C LEU A 859 37.65 -18.07 -8.93
N THR A 860 36.79 -18.99 -9.34
CA THR A 860 37.08 -20.00 -10.37
C THR A 860 36.57 -19.54 -11.73
N GLU A 861 37.46 -19.50 -12.71
CA GLU A 861 37.26 -19.01 -14.07
C GLU A 861 36.29 -19.86 -14.92
N PRO A 862 35.61 -19.25 -15.92
CA PRO A 862 34.63 -19.92 -16.76
C PRO A 862 35.29 -20.83 -17.82
N TYR A 863 35.54 -22.08 -17.44
CA TYR A 863 36.11 -23.10 -18.34
C TYR A 863 35.07 -24.04 -18.99
N ASP A 864 35.45 -24.73 -20.07
CA ASP A 864 34.66 -25.78 -20.73
C ASP A 864 35.47 -27.08 -20.81
N ALA A 865 35.00 -28.11 -20.09
CA ALA A 865 35.65 -29.42 -20.00
C ALA A 865 35.80 -30.17 -21.34
N ALA A 866 35.13 -29.73 -22.41
CA ALA A 866 35.29 -30.29 -23.76
C ALA A 866 36.48 -29.73 -24.55
N GLU A 867 37.09 -28.61 -24.11
CA GLU A 867 38.27 -28.04 -24.77
C GLU A 867 39.53 -28.89 -24.46
N ALA A 868 40.26 -29.27 -25.51
CA ALA A 868 41.44 -30.13 -25.38
C ALA A 868 42.66 -29.35 -24.89
N GLY A 869 43.35 -29.88 -23.88
CA GLY A 869 44.38 -29.14 -23.12
C GLY A 869 43.87 -28.57 -21.80
N THR A 870 42.87 -29.22 -21.21
CA THR A 870 42.20 -28.88 -19.94
C THR A 870 43.14 -28.38 -18.85
N PRO A 871 43.10 -27.08 -18.49
CA PRO A 871 43.77 -26.57 -17.31
C PRO A 871 43.23 -27.24 -16.06
N THR A 872 44.07 -27.47 -15.04
CA THR A 872 43.57 -28.03 -13.78
C THR A 872 42.69 -27.02 -13.06
N ALA A 873 41.83 -27.48 -12.14
CA ALA A 873 40.99 -26.60 -11.33
C ALA A 873 41.81 -25.58 -10.51
N GLU A 874 43.08 -25.87 -10.22
CA GLU A 874 44.02 -24.98 -9.52
C GLU A 874 44.55 -23.85 -10.43
N GLN A 875 44.67 -24.10 -11.74
CA GLN A 875 45.06 -23.09 -12.72
C GLN A 875 43.91 -22.11 -12.99
N LEU A 876 42.68 -22.59 -12.92
CA LEU A 876 41.45 -21.83 -13.13
C LEU A 876 40.96 -21.08 -11.88
N THR A 877 41.52 -21.35 -10.69
CA THR A 877 41.01 -20.77 -9.44
C THR A 877 42.00 -19.81 -8.81
N THR A 878 41.68 -18.51 -8.88
CA THR A 878 42.32 -17.51 -8.04
C THR A 878 41.82 -17.68 -6.61
N THR A 879 42.74 -17.76 -5.65
CA THR A 879 42.44 -17.91 -4.21
C THR A 879 42.95 -16.72 -3.41
N PHE A 880 42.25 -16.34 -2.35
CA PHE A 880 42.49 -15.13 -1.57
C PHE A 880 42.62 -15.44 -0.07
N ALA A 881 43.79 -15.19 0.50
CA ALA A 881 44.08 -15.36 1.93
C ALA A 881 44.32 -13.99 2.60
N TYR A 882 43.36 -13.55 3.42
CA TYR A 882 43.42 -12.26 4.14
C TYR A 882 44.06 -12.43 5.52
N THR A 883 44.98 -11.54 5.86
CA THR A 883 45.50 -11.34 7.22
C THR A 883 45.43 -9.85 7.59
N ALA A 884 45.85 -9.46 8.80
CA ALA A 884 45.77 -8.07 9.22
C ALA A 884 46.81 -7.21 8.48
N GLY A 885 46.35 -6.33 7.58
CA GLY A 885 47.22 -5.44 6.80
C GLY A 885 47.89 -6.08 5.57
N GLN A 886 47.49 -7.30 5.20
CA GLN A 886 48.05 -8.06 4.07
C GLN A 886 47.00 -8.99 3.46
N THR A 887 47.08 -9.21 2.15
CA THR A 887 46.36 -10.27 1.43
C THR A 887 47.29 -10.97 0.46
N GLU A 888 47.25 -12.30 0.45
CA GLU A 888 47.97 -13.13 -0.51
C GLU A 888 46.98 -13.73 -1.52
N VAL A 889 47.28 -13.58 -2.81
CA VAL A 889 46.44 -14.00 -3.93
C VAL A 889 47.20 -15.00 -4.77
N THR A 890 46.66 -16.21 -4.95
CA THR A 890 47.35 -17.32 -5.64
C THR A 890 46.53 -17.85 -6.81
N GLN A 891 47.15 -17.93 -7.99
CA GLN A 891 46.59 -18.40 -9.27
C GLN A 891 47.70 -19.11 -10.07
N ASP A 892 47.41 -20.25 -10.71
CA ASP A 892 48.39 -21.01 -11.54
C ASP A 892 49.75 -21.27 -10.83
N GLY A 893 49.69 -21.61 -9.53
CA GLY A 893 50.88 -21.84 -8.70
C GLY A 893 51.74 -20.60 -8.39
N ARG A 894 51.36 -19.42 -8.88
CA ARG A 894 52.01 -18.13 -8.59
C ARG A 894 51.25 -17.39 -7.50
N ALA A 895 51.98 -16.75 -6.61
CA ALA A 895 51.42 -15.94 -5.54
C ALA A 895 51.80 -14.46 -5.71
N THR A 896 50.84 -13.58 -5.40
CA THR A 896 51.04 -12.15 -5.27
C THR A 896 50.60 -11.72 -3.86
N ARG A 897 51.54 -11.18 -3.08
CA ARG A 897 51.26 -10.63 -1.75
C ARG A 897 51.12 -9.12 -1.85
N TYR A 898 49.95 -8.62 -1.47
CA TYR A 898 49.64 -7.20 -1.28
C TYR A 898 49.79 -6.90 0.21
N ALA A 899 50.63 -5.94 0.59
CA ALA A 899 50.98 -5.67 1.99
C ALA A 899 51.00 -4.17 2.31
N GLY A 900 51.00 -3.85 3.61
CA GLY A 900 50.84 -2.49 4.09
C GLY A 900 49.46 -1.93 3.79
N ILE A 901 48.42 -2.78 3.82
CA ILE A 901 47.05 -2.40 3.49
C ILE A 901 46.48 -1.51 4.59
N ASP A 902 46.14 -0.27 4.25
CA ASP A 902 45.64 0.72 5.21
C ASP A 902 44.12 0.67 5.42
N SER A 903 43.60 1.49 6.34
CA SER A 903 42.16 1.59 6.64
C SER A 903 41.33 2.21 5.52
N ALA A 904 41.97 2.77 4.48
CA ALA A 904 41.35 3.23 3.25
C ALA A 904 41.49 2.20 2.10
N MET A 905 41.95 0.97 2.40
CA MET A 905 42.19 -0.14 1.46
C MET A 905 43.24 0.15 0.37
N ARG A 906 44.17 1.09 0.62
CA ARG A 906 45.34 1.34 -0.23
C ARG A 906 46.43 0.33 0.10
N VAL A 907 47.15 -0.17 -0.90
CA VAL A 907 48.26 -1.11 -0.74
C VAL A 907 49.58 -0.36 -0.91
N ALA A 908 50.48 -0.47 0.06
CA ALA A 908 51.81 0.14 -0.03
C ALA A 908 52.79 -0.72 -0.86
N ASP A 909 52.77 -2.04 -0.69
CA ASP A 909 53.74 -2.94 -1.32
C ASP A 909 53.10 -4.14 -2.03
N ARG A 910 53.55 -4.43 -3.25
CA ARG A 910 53.20 -5.63 -4.01
C ARG A 910 54.45 -6.50 -4.20
N TYR A 911 54.34 -7.77 -3.84
CA TYR A 911 55.39 -8.79 -4.00
C TYR A 911 54.88 -9.92 -4.89
N GLN A 912 55.73 -10.43 -5.78
CA GLN A 912 55.40 -11.57 -6.67
C GLN A 912 56.45 -12.68 -6.57
N GLY A 913 55.99 -13.94 -6.58
CA GLY A 913 56.84 -15.13 -6.54
C GLY A 913 56.02 -16.43 -6.50
N THR A 914 56.66 -17.56 -6.19
CA THR A 914 55.96 -18.76 -5.70
C THR A 914 55.52 -18.57 -4.23
N PRO A 915 54.57 -19.36 -3.71
CA PRO A 915 54.24 -19.37 -2.29
C PRO A 915 55.48 -19.54 -1.38
N ASP A 916 56.40 -20.44 -1.73
CA ASP A 916 57.65 -20.66 -0.97
C ASP A 916 58.56 -19.43 -0.99
N GLN A 917 58.67 -18.74 -2.13
CA GLN A 917 59.45 -17.51 -2.26
C GLN A 917 58.86 -16.39 -1.40
N LEU A 918 57.53 -16.23 -1.38
CA LEU A 918 56.88 -15.24 -0.52
C LEU A 918 56.96 -15.64 0.97
N ALA A 919 56.86 -16.91 1.32
CA ALA A 919 57.08 -17.40 2.69
C ALA A 919 58.51 -17.15 3.18
N ALA A 920 59.51 -17.28 2.30
CA ALA A 920 60.91 -16.98 2.57
C ALA A 920 61.26 -15.47 2.50
N ASN A 921 60.30 -14.60 2.16
CA ASN A 921 60.50 -13.18 1.83
C ASN A 921 61.52 -12.94 0.67
N GLN A 922 61.65 -13.91 -0.23
CA GLN A 922 62.48 -13.90 -1.43
C GLN A 922 61.65 -13.56 -2.69
N ALA A 923 60.89 -12.46 -2.63
CA ALA A 923 60.08 -12.02 -3.77
C ALA A 923 60.93 -11.76 -5.02
N LEU A 924 60.54 -12.31 -6.17
CA LEU A 924 61.22 -12.11 -7.45
C LEU A 924 61.06 -10.68 -7.98
N THR A 925 59.91 -10.07 -7.68
CA THR A 925 59.60 -8.67 -7.97
C THR A 925 58.96 -8.05 -6.73
N HIS A 926 59.50 -6.91 -6.30
CA HIS A 926 58.86 -6.00 -5.35
C HIS A 926 58.53 -4.69 -6.06
N THR A 927 57.34 -4.14 -5.82
CA THR A 927 56.91 -2.86 -6.35
C THR A 927 56.11 -2.14 -5.27
N THR A 928 56.67 -1.05 -4.75
CA THR A 928 55.91 -0.10 -3.93
C THR A 928 54.91 0.63 -4.81
N GLN A 929 53.65 0.68 -4.38
CA GLN A 929 52.58 1.50 -4.98
C GLN A 929 52.33 2.71 -4.04
N LEU A 930 52.16 3.90 -4.63
CA LEU A 930 52.06 5.19 -3.95
C LEU A 930 50.69 5.84 -4.18
#